data_AF-A0A177TNM4-F1
#
_entry.id   AF-A0A177TNM4-F1
#
_cell.length_a   1.000
_cell.length_b   1.000
_cell.length_c   1.000
_cell.angle_alpha   90.00
_cell.angle_beta   90.00
_cell.angle_gamma   90.00
#
_symmetry.space_group_name_H-M   'P 1'
#
loop_
_entity.id
_entity.type
_entity.pdbx_description
1 polymer ?
#
loop_
_entity_poly.entity_id
_entity_poly.type
_entity_poly.pdbx_seq_one_letter_code
_entity_poly.pdbx_strand_id
1 'polypeptide(L)'
;MLPPAAVLRRASTRTALLRSSSTSSSTQTRTLATATSNDVQPNVHPSRIPPYADLLRQLPKVRAILDNRPLTLSEKILYSHLINPEEALAGAGKDPSNIRSSRYLALKIDRLAMQDASAQMALLQFMTCGLPSSAVPASIHCDHLIQAFEGAEADLKRSVASNQEVFDFLESAAAKYGIEFWGPGSGIIHQIVLENYAAPGLLMLGTDSHTPNASGLGCLAIGVGGADAVDAMTATPWELQAPKVLNVHLTGQLSPWLTPKDIILHLASVLTVRGGTGHIIEYSGPALETLAATGLATMSNMGAEVGATTSCFPYTERMGTYLRATGRGAVAEQARAAAAAGLLSADADAPYDRRIELNLSDLEPCLNGPFTPDLSTPISKFVARAKDAENRPHPLELSAALIGSCTNSSYADMARCASLARQATDAGLKVAPHTTFDVTPGSERVRATVARDGLINDLERAGARVLANACGPCIGQWDRREAQGEDNVILTSFNRNFKGRNDGNTKTWNMLASPEMVTAMAFAGRLDFNPLTDSITTPEGKEFRFQPPVGDELPPRGFDNGDEKLMPEVMPPPQAEVEVLISPTSARLQHLQPFGTDFTPGSGYELGTGPNGMRVLMRLRGKTTTDHISAAGPWLKYKGHLENLAENTLIGATNDETERVNSAVDFKSVGGTDAEDTIPAVAKLWKSRDQPWLLIADHNYGEGSAREHAALQPRFFGCRLIVARSVARIAETNLRKQGVLTLLFKDENDYLKVAAGDKVRTVGLRALMDPNSPERLEKGDAWDPRDYQVKLAVTKVHADGTEGETFELETVHTLSKTHLEWIRAGSALNVTRQLAQSKAAQVVDAVKGAAKSVLNSATAAGAAVAGIRSMHTRARVESSSSFMSQSSQQRRGYASASNKSQVLNPNDPRYVAPAADARTEALRNIVFPNRAMVEQQEERRKAEMARLEKEKGKASKDAGKGATSAALPASERHAFALGSEVLSYPPEVHDTIVRAYLLHKRQQRETLNAELVRRKIRMDEAVRDLRATDENLFEAARYRVQLGRKTPEEQRRLIELGIVPALHSSSSSEGAGGEGRGISAETRRTVRAESARRRLMGLFPREMRAPTLTPSRKGWASSSSASATA
;
A
#
# COMPACT_ATOMS: atom_id res chain seq x y z
N MET A 1 38.87 -31.88 1.97
CA MET A 1 39.83 -32.16 3.06
C MET A 1 40.79 -30.99 3.20
N LEU A 2 41.38 -30.81 4.38
CA LEU A 2 42.40 -29.83 4.80
C LEU A 2 43.47 -30.62 5.59
N PRO A 3 44.60 -30.05 6.09
CA PRO A 3 45.28 -28.75 5.87
C PRO A 3 46.74 -29.05 5.35
N PRO A 4 47.90 -28.43 5.72
CA PRO A 4 48.28 -27.26 6.56
C PRO A 4 49.15 -26.21 5.79
N ALA A 5 49.84 -25.20 6.35
CA ALA A 5 50.26 -24.92 7.75
C ALA A 5 50.37 -23.39 8.06
N ALA A 6 51.15 -23.03 9.09
CA ALA A 6 51.46 -21.67 9.57
C ALA A 6 52.99 -21.38 9.49
N VAL A 7 53.57 -20.25 9.96
CA VAL A 7 53.82 -19.88 11.38
C VAL A 7 54.44 -18.45 11.51
N LEU A 8 53.95 -17.64 12.47
CA LEU A 8 54.58 -16.66 13.44
C LEU A 8 55.94 -15.92 13.11
N ARG A 9 56.36 -14.75 13.69
CA ARG A 9 55.89 -13.81 14.76
C ARG A 9 56.67 -12.45 14.76
N ARG A 10 56.11 -11.44 15.48
CA ARG A 10 56.69 -10.33 16.33
C ARG A 10 58.23 -10.13 16.46
N ALA A 11 58.80 -8.93 16.76
CA ALA A 11 58.29 -7.55 16.93
C ALA A 11 59.42 -6.47 17.15
N SER A 12 59.06 -5.18 16.98
CA SER A 12 59.52 -3.92 17.62
C SER A 12 60.91 -3.78 18.31
N THR A 13 61.64 -2.69 18.00
CA THR A 13 62.01 -1.62 18.99
C THR A 13 62.50 -0.31 18.35
N ARG A 14 62.59 0.75 19.16
CA ARG A 14 63.18 2.10 18.86
C ARG A 14 64.74 2.00 18.88
N THR A 15 65.61 2.95 18.48
CA THR A 15 65.62 4.44 18.36
C THR A 15 66.88 4.79 17.46
N ALA A 16 67.33 6.00 17.07
CA ALA A 16 67.02 7.41 17.37
C ALA A 16 67.50 8.42 16.28
N LEU A 17 66.99 9.66 16.39
CA LEU A 17 67.56 10.99 16.11
C LEU A 17 68.94 11.16 15.43
N LEU A 18 68.99 12.03 14.40
CA LEU A 18 69.77 13.31 14.29
C LEU A 18 69.40 13.99 12.95
N ARG A 19 69.04 15.29 12.89
CA ARG A 19 69.87 16.48 12.54
C ARG A 19 70.81 16.32 11.34
N SER A 20 70.97 17.30 10.43
CA SER A 20 70.25 18.55 10.11
C SER A 20 70.83 19.20 8.83
N SER A 21 70.38 20.42 8.50
CA SER A 21 70.96 21.40 7.54
C SER A 21 70.87 21.14 6.02
N SER A 22 70.26 22.12 5.36
CA SER A 22 70.08 22.34 3.92
C SER A 22 71.32 22.85 3.19
N THR A 23 71.40 22.64 1.87
CA THR A 23 71.24 23.72 0.85
C THR A 23 70.96 23.16 -0.55
N SER A 24 70.45 24.01 -1.46
CA SER A 24 70.15 23.74 -2.87
C SER A 24 71.42 23.79 -3.77
N SER A 25 71.42 23.44 -5.07
CA SER A 25 70.34 23.32 -6.06
C SER A 25 70.64 22.35 -7.23
N SER A 26 69.60 22.01 -8.02
CA SER A 26 69.62 21.59 -9.46
C SER A 26 70.48 20.36 -9.86
N THR A 27 70.00 19.37 -10.63
CA THR A 27 69.21 19.49 -11.88
C THR A 27 68.13 18.40 -12.05
N GLN A 28 67.39 18.42 -13.17
CA GLN A 28 66.22 17.58 -13.43
C GLN A 28 66.54 16.20 -14.05
N THR A 29 65.85 15.17 -13.57
CA THR A 29 65.36 14.05 -14.39
C THR A 29 63.89 13.80 -14.05
N ARG A 30 63.06 13.47 -15.04
CA ARG A 30 61.61 13.26 -14.85
C ARG A 30 61.33 11.84 -14.38
N THR A 31 60.61 11.69 -13.27
CA THR A 31 59.79 10.51 -12.97
C THR A 31 58.30 10.89 -13.03
N LEU A 32 57.44 9.92 -13.30
CA LEU A 32 56.01 10.15 -13.50
C LEU A 32 55.35 10.57 -12.18
N ALA A 33 54.53 11.63 -12.24
CA ALA A 33 53.79 12.08 -11.08
C ALA A 33 52.69 11.07 -10.72
N THR A 34 52.82 10.41 -9.58
CA THR A 34 51.66 9.88 -8.87
C THR A 34 50.75 11.05 -8.52
N ALA A 35 49.53 11.05 -9.05
CA ALA A 35 48.53 12.03 -8.66
C ALA A 35 48.22 11.86 -7.17
N THR A 36 48.68 12.79 -6.34
CA THR A 36 48.24 12.90 -4.96
C THR A 36 46.78 13.33 -4.97
N SER A 37 45.87 12.34 -4.89
CA SER A 37 44.46 12.59 -4.61
C SER A 37 44.36 13.40 -3.32
N ASN A 38 43.83 14.62 -3.41
CA ASN A 38 43.53 15.41 -2.20
C ASN A 38 42.60 14.58 -1.31
N ASP A 39 43.01 14.35 -0.07
CA ASP A 39 42.27 13.55 0.93
C ASP A 39 41.08 14.35 1.48
N VAL A 40 40.14 14.64 0.59
CA VAL A 40 38.81 15.14 0.95
C VAL A 40 38.00 13.92 1.39
N GLN A 41 38.18 13.54 2.66
CA GLN A 41 37.25 12.66 3.37
C GLN A 41 35.82 13.16 3.12
N PRO A 42 34.94 12.38 2.46
CA PRO A 42 33.56 12.82 2.28
C PRO A 42 32.88 12.92 3.64
N ASN A 43 32.45 14.12 4.02
CA ASN A 43 31.68 14.35 5.25
C ASN A 43 30.28 13.74 5.09
N VAL A 44 30.19 12.41 5.19
CA VAL A 44 28.93 11.69 5.27
C VAL A 44 28.22 12.12 6.54
N HIS A 45 27.11 12.84 6.40
CA HIS A 45 26.37 13.34 7.55
C HIS A 45 25.97 12.16 8.48
N PRO A 46 26.17 12.27 9.82
CA PRO A 46 25.96 11.14 10.74
C PRO A 46 24.58 10.46 10.67
N SER A 47 23.53 11.16 10.25
CA SER A 47 22.19 10.58 10.01
C SER A 47 22.11 9.53 8.90
N ARG A 48 23.19 9.36 8.11
CA ARG A 48 23.34 8.32 7.07
C ARG A 48 24.14 7.10 7.58
N ILE A 49 24.45 7.06 8.88
CA ILE A 49 25.18 5.99 9.57
C ILE A 49 24.24 5.38 10.63
N PRO A 50 23.98 4.06 10.65
CA PRO A 50 23.19 3.42 11.69
C PRO A 50 23.81 3.61 13.08
N PRO A 51 23.02 3.56 14.18
CA PRO A 51 23.53 3.78 15.53
C PRO A 51 24.29 2.55 16.09
N TYR A 52 25.29 2.05 15.36
CA TYR A 52 26.02 0.80 15.66
C TYR A 52 26.53 0.74 17.11
N ALA A 53 27.00 1.86 17.66
CA ALA A 53 27.46 1.92 19.04
C ALA A 53 26.34 1.60 20.05
N ASP A 54 25.08 1.93 19.76
CA ASP A 54 23.92 1.61 20.60
C ASP A 54 23.48 0.15 20.35
N LEU A 55 23.35 -0.25 19.08
CA LEU A 55 22.95 -1.61 18.70
C LEU A 55 23.91 -2.68 19.27
N LEU A 56 25.21 -2.42 19.23
CA LEU A 56 26.24 -3.31 19.81
C LEU A 56 26.25 -3.32 21.35
N ARG A 57 25.78 -2.27 22.03
CA ARG A 57 25.53 -2.29 23.49
C ARG A 57 24.25 -3.02 23.84
N GLN A 58 23.27 -3.06 22.94
CA GLN A 58 21.95 -3.66 23.18
C GLN A 58 21.89 -5.16 22.84
N LEU A 59 22.58 -5.60 21.79
CA LEU A 59 22.62 -7.02 21.37
C LEU A 59 23.02 -8.00 22.51
N PRO A 60 24.01 -7.72 23.38
CA PRO A 60 24.32 -8.59 24.52
C PRO A 60 23.17 -8.71 25.54
N LYS A 61 22.40 -7.64 25.78
CA LYS A 61 21.21 -7.69 26.64
C LYS A 61 20.13 -8.58 26.04
N VAL A 62 19.83 -8.37 24.76
CA VAL A 62 18.87 -9.20 23.99
C VAL A 62 19.24 -10.67 24.09
N ARG A 63 20.51 -11.02 23.90
CA ARG A 63 21.00 -12.40 24.06
C ARG A 63 20.77 -12.95 25.46
N ALA A 64 21.07 -12.17 26.51
CA ALA A 64 20.87 -12.59 27.89
C ALA A 64 19.38 -12.87 28.21
N ILE A 65 18.45 -12.05 27.72
CA ILE A 65 17.00 -12.23 27.92
C ILE A 65 16.45 -13.45 27.15
N LEU A 66 17.11 -13.84 26.04
CA LEU A 66 16.75 -14.98 25.20
C LEU A 66 17.62 -16.22 25.50
N ASP A 67 18.08 -16.37 26.75
CA ASP A 67 18.91 -17.48 27.26
C ASP A 67 20.15 -17.82 26.38
N ASN A 68 20.71 -16.82 25.71
CA ASN A 68 21.80 -16.90 24.73
C ASN A 68 21.53 -17.84 23.53
N ARG A 69 20.28 -17.97 23.09
CA ARG A 69 19.97 -18.68 21.83
C ARG A 69 20.62 -18.00 20.62
N PRO A 70 20.94 -18.75 19.54
CA PRO A 70 21.22 -18.18 18.23
C PRO A 70 20.07 -17.28 17.73
N LEU A 71 20.44 -16.17 17.09
CA LEU A 71 19.54 -15.18 16.51
C LEU A 71 19.73 -15.12 14.98
N THR A 72 18.61 -15.00 14.25
CA THR A 72 18.66 -14.63 12.83
C THR A 72 19.16 -13.18 12.67
N LEU A 73 19.60 -12.78 11.49
CA LEU A 73 20.02 -11.40 11.25
C LEU A 73 18.87 -10.41 11.48
N SER A 74 17.67 -10.75 10.99
CA SER A 74 16.45 -9.99 11.23
C SER A 74 16.13 -9.82 12.72
N GLU A 75 16.33 -10.86 13.54
CA GLU A 75 16.20 -10.77 14.99
C GLU A 75 17.27 -9.88 15.64
N LYS A 76 18.54 -10.01 15.21
CA LYS A 76 19.62 -9.14 15.72
C LYS A 76 19.33 -7.67 15.46
N ILE A 77 18.87 -7.32 14.26
CA ILE A 77 18.51 -5.94 13.92
C ILE A 77 17.27 -5.51 14.71
N LEU A 78 16.12 -6.21 14.59
CA LEU A 78 14.87 -5.79 15.25
C LEU A 78 15.01 -5.68 16.77
N TYR A 79 15.57 -6.69 17.43
CA TYR A 79 15.63 -6.69 18.90
C TYR A 79 16.65 -5.68 19.46
N SER A 80 17.68 -5.32 18.67
CA SER A 80 18.60 -4.23 19.03
C SER A 80 17.99 -2.83 18.84
N HIS A 81 16.83 -2.72 18.18
CA HIS A 81 16.05 -1.47 18.05
C HIS A 81 14.83 -1.41 18.99
N LEU A 82 14.63 -2.40 19.87
CA LEU A 82 13.57 -2.36 20.88
C LEU A 82 13.78 -1.21 21.86
N ILE A 83 12.72 -0.49 22.22
CA ILE A 83 12.78 0.60 23.21
C ILE A 83 12.94 0.05 24.63
N ASN A 84 12.35 -1.11 24.91
CA ASN A 84 12.51 -1.86 26.16
C ASN A 84 12.63 -3.36 25.88
N PRO A 85 13.85 -3.90 25.62
CA PRO A 85 14.06 -5.33 25.39
C PRO A 85 13.57 -6.20 26.56
N GLU A 86 13.84 -5.76 27.79
CA GLU A 86 13.53 -6.45 29.02
C GLU A 86 12.01 -6.70 29.18
N GLU A 87 11.17 -5.75 28.75
CA GLU A 87 9.70 -5.88 28.71
C GLU A 87 9.22 -6.67 27.48
N ALA A 88 9.62 -6.27 26.27
CA ALA A 88 9.11 -6.84 25.02
C ALA A 88 9.42 -8.35 24.90
N LEU A 89 10.58 -8.78 25.41
CA LEU A 89 11.06 -10.16 25.37
C LEU A 89 10.83 -10.92 26.70
N ALA A 90 10.15 -10.31 27.68
CA ALA A 90 9.90 -10.88 29.01
C ALA A 90 9.28 -12.29 28.92
N GLY A 91 9.95 -13.30 29.47
CA GLY A 91 9.46 -14.69 29.46
C GLY A 91 9.41 -15.37 28.08
N ALA A 92 10.17 -14.87 27.08
CA ALA A 92 10.27 -15.55 25.78
C ALA A 92 11.16 -16.80 25.84
N GLY A 93 12.31 -16.71 26.49
CA GLY A 93 13.30 -17.79 26.60
C GLY A 93 13.85 -18.25 25.24
N LYS A 94 14.20 -19.55 25.15
CA LYS A 94 14.84 -20.15 23.97
C LYS A 94 13.95 -20.38 22.75
N ASP A 95 12.64 -20.52 22.92
CA ASP A 95 11.74 -20.84 21.81
C ASP A 95 11.30 -19.55 21.07
N PRO A 96 11.65 -19.36 19.78
CA PRO A 96 11.25 -18.17 19.04
C PRO A 96 9.73 -18.02 18.86
N SER A 97 8.94 -19.11 18.94
CA SER A 97 7.47 -19.06 18.79
C SER A 97 6.77 -18.33 19.95
N ASN A 98 7.43 -18.20 21.11
CA ASN A 98 6.98 -17.37 22.24
C ASN A 98 7.01 -15.85 21.94
N ILE A 99 7.57 -15.45 20.78
CA ILE A 99 7.63 -14.07 20.28
C ILE A 99 6.97 -13.97 18.90
N ARG A 100 7.41 -14.79 17.95
CA ARG A 100 7.07 -14.68 16.52
C ARG A 100 5.58 -14.93 16.30
N SER A 101 4.93 -14.00 15.59
CA SER A 101 3.48 -13.87 15.41
C SER A 101 2.63 -13.61 16.66
N SER A 102 3.17 -13.69 17.88
CA SER A 102 2.40 -13.59 19.14
C SER A 102 2.57 -12.26 19.88
N ARG A 103 3.69 -11.56 19.72
CA ARG A 103 3.98 -10.27 20.37
C ARG A 103 4.03 -9.10 19.40
N TYR A 104 3.77 -7.90 19.92
CA TYR A 104 4.13 -6.64 19.26
C TYR A 104 5.45 -6.12 19.83
N LEU A 105 6.33 -5.66 18.95
CA LEU A 105 7.65 -5.12 19.24
C LEU A 105 7.57 -3.59 19.19
N ALA A 106 7.83 -2.93 20.32
CA ALA A 106 7.92 -1.48 20.40
C ALA A 106 9.31 -1.00 19.96
N LEU A 107 9.40 -0.53 18.71
CA LEU A 107 10.67 -0.27 18.02
C LEU A 107 10.98 1.24 17.91
N LYS A 108 12.27 1.57 18.02
CA LYS A 108 12.85 2.86 17.65
C LYS A 108 13.21 2.82 16.16
N ILE A 109 12.77 3.83 15.40
CA ILE A 109 13.08 3.99 13.99
C ILE A 109 14.30 4.92 13.82
N ASP A 110 15.21 4.59 12.91
CA ASP A 110 16.38 5.44 12.62
C ASP A 110 16.05 6.55 11.62
N ARG A 111 15.23 6.26 10.60
CA ARG A 111 14.84 7.22 9.56
C ARG A 111 13.52 6.90 8.86
N LEU A 112 13.04 7.88 8.12
CA LEU A 112 11.83 7.82 7.29
C LEU A 112 12.11 8.25 5.83
N ALA A 113 11.37 7.67 4.87
CA ALA A 113 11.25 8.18 3.50
C ALA A 113 9.78 8.18 3.05
N MET A 114 9.33 9.26 2.41
CA MET A 114 7.95 9.42 1.95
C MET A 114 7.89 9.82 0.47
N GLN A 115 6.93 9.29 -0.28
CA GLN A 115 6.68 9.69 -1.68
C GLN A 115 5.49 10.64 -1.78
N ASP A 116 5.48 11.54 -2.76
CA ASP A 116 4.54 12.65 -2.90
C ASP A 116 3.04 12.27 -2.79
N ALA A 117 2.63 11.10 -3.30
CA ALA A 117 1.25 10.63 -3.24
C ALA A 117 0.81 10.10 -1.84
N SER A 118 1.73 9.83 -0.92
CA SER A 118 1.44 9.46 0.48
C SER A 118 1.92 10.49 1.52
N ALA A 119 3.00 11.23 1.21
CA ALA A 119 3.54 12.32 2.02
C ALA A 119 2.49 13.39 2.32
N GLN A 120 1.58 13.68 1.38
CA GLN A 120 0.42 14.56 1.58
C GLN A 120 -0.32 14.26 2.89
N MET A 121 -0.80 13.04 3.07
CA MET A 121 -1.60 12.66 4.24
C MET A 121 -0.74 12.42 5.50
N ALA A 122 0.52 11.99 5.34
CA ALA A 122 1.45 11.86 6.46
C ALA A 122 1.80 13.23 7.08
N LEU A 123 2.12 14.23 6.26
CA LEU A 123 2.42 15.60 6.72
C LEU A 123 1.19 16.30 7.28
N LEU A 124 0.03 16.18 6.62
CA LEU A 124 -1.23 16.74 7.15
C LEU A 124 -1.59 16.16 8.53
N GLN A 125 -1.31 14.88 8.78
CA GLN A 125 -1.46 14.27 10.10
C GLN A 125 -0.39 14.77 11.10
N PHE A 126 0.87 14.89 10.67
CA PHE A 126 1.96 15.43 11.51
C PHE A 126 1.68 16.87 11.97
N MET A 127 1.14 17.72 11.09
CA MET A 127 0.69 19.08 11.43
C MET A 127 -0.31 19.08 12.60
N THR A 128 -1.18 18.08 12.74
CA THR A 128 -2.14 18.01 13.86
C THR A 128 -1.49 17.71 15.22
N CYS A 129 -0.29 17.11 15.22
CA CYS A 129 0.49 16.81 16.43
C CYS A 129 1.11 18.06 17.06
N GLY A 130 1.32 19.13 16.28
CA GLY A 130 1.84 20.41 16.76
C GLY A 130 3.32 20.41 17.16
N LEU A 131 4.12 19.47 16.63
CA LEU A 131 5.57 19.45 16.82
C LEU A 131 6.28 20.45 15.87
N PRO A 132 7.45 21.00 16.25
CA PRO A 132 8.18 21.98 15.44
C PRO A 132 9.03 21.36 14.33
N SER A 133 9.41 20.08 14.44
CA SER A 133 10.28 19.38 13.49
C SER A 133 10.11 17.87 13.59
N SER A 134 10.54 17.13 12.56
CA SER A 134 10.69 15.68 12.65
C SER A 134 11.70 15.31 13.74
N ALA A 135 11.41 14.25 14.51
CA ALA A 135 12.29 13.70 15.55
C ALA A 135 13.33 12.71 15.00
N VAL A 136 13.16 12.24 13.76
CA VAL A 136 14.12 11.38 13.04
C VAL A 136 14.45 11.98 11.66
N PRO A 137 15.62 11.68 11.08
CA PRO A 137 15.93 11.93 9.67
C PRO A 137 14.79 11.50 8.73
N ALA A 138 14.21 12.45 8.02
CA ALA A 138 13.09 12.23 7.11
C ALA A 138 13.40 12.79 5.72
N SER A 139 12.77 12.24 4.69
CA SER A 139 12.92 12.69 3.30
C SER A 139 11.62 12.54 2.52
N ILE A 140 11.32 13.48 1.62
CA ILE A 140 10.17 13.48 0.71
C ILE A 140 10.68 13.37 -0.73
N HIS A 141 9.99 12.60 -1.57
CA HIS A 141 10.40 12.27 -2.93
C HIS A 141 9.24 12.48 -3.91
N CYS A 142 9.45 13.26 -4.97
CA CYS A 142 8.40 13.67 -5.92
C CYS A 142 8.39 12.84 -7.21
N ASP A 143 7.90 11.60 -7.11
CA ASP A 143 8.01 10.58 -8.15
C ASP A 143 6.68 9.92 -8.58
N HIS A 144 5.57 10.05 -7.85
CA HIS A 144 4.27 9.44 -8.21
C HIS A 144 3.30 10.41 -8.91
N LEU A 145 3.61 11.72 -8.99
CA LEU A 145 2.79 12.72 -9.68
C LEU A 145 3.28 13.09 -11.09
N ILE A 146 4.32 12.42 -11.61
CA ILE A 146 4.83 12.62 -12.98
C ILE A 146 4.23 11.59 -13.94
N GLN A 147 3.52 12.08 -14.98
CA GLN A 147 2.82 11.26 -15.97
C GLN A 147 3.60 11.18 -17.28
N ALA A 148 3.93 9.97 -17.72
CA ALA A 148 4.59 9.72 -19.00
C ALA A 148 3.63 9.88 -20.19
N PHE A 149 4.08 10.52 -21.28
CA PHE A 149 3.34 10.63 -22.54
C PHE A 149 4.27 10.86 -23.74
N GLU A 150 5.07 11.93 -23.69
CA GLU A 150 5.86 12.45 -24.82
C GLU A 150 7.37 12.20 -24.68
N GLY A 151 7.87 12.07 -23.44
CA GLY A 151 9.30 11.97 -23.13
C GLY A 151 9.70 12.90 -21.97
N ALA A 152 10.85 12.60 -21.35
CA ALA A 152 11.25 13.11 -20.03
C ALA A 152 10.99 14.62 -19.78
N GLU A 153 11.48 15.52 -20.64
CA GLU A 153 11.42 16.97 -20.41
C GLU A 153 9.98 17.50 -20.48
N ALA A 154 9.23 17.13 -21.54
CA ALA A 154 7.85 17.56 -21.73
C ALA A 154 6.94 17.01 -20.61
N ASP A 155 7.13 15.73 -20.26
CA ASP A 155 6.37 15.03 -19.23
C ASP A 155 6.62 15.63 -17.84
N LEU A 156 7.87 15.93 -17.49
CA LEU A 156 8.22 16.60 -16.24
C LEU A 156 7.60 18.00 -16.18
N LYS A 157 7.80 18.84 -17.21
CA LYS A 157 7.29 20.21 -17.28
C LYS A 157 5.76 20.27 -17.14
N ARG A 158 5.05 19.37 -17.83
CA ARG A 158 3.58 19.22 -17.76
C ARG A 158 3.12 18.76 -16.38
N SER A 159 3.87 17.86 -15.74
CA SER A 159 3.55 17.30 -14.42
C SER A 159 3.80 18.27 -13.27
N VAL A 160 4.86 19.08 -13.35
CA VAL A 160 5.13 20.21 -12.43
C VAL A 160 3.97 21.20 -12.49
N ALA A 161 3.66 21.73 -13.68
CA ALA A 161 2.61 22.74 -13.85
C ALA A 161 1.20 22.26 -13.41
N SER A 162 0.90 20.97 -13.50
CA SER A 162 -0.40 20.38 -13.11
C SER A 162 -0.48 19.92 -11.64
N ASN A 163 0.63 19.90 -10.91
CA ASN A 163 0.69 19.52 -9.50
C ASN A 163 1.40 20.55 -8.61
N GLN A 164 1.67 21.76 -9.12
CA GLN A 164 2.38 22.83 -8.41
C GLN A 164 1.88 23.02 -6.97
N GLU A 165 0.56 23.16 -6.76
CA GLU A 165 -0.08 23.27 -5.42
C GLU A 165 0.35 22.16 -4.43
N VAL A 166 0.55 20.93 -4.91
CA VAL A 166 0.98 19.80 -4.08
C VAL A 166 2.49 19.83 -3.83
N PHE A 167 3.29 20.24 -4.82
CA PHE A 167 4.73 20.39 -4.63
C PHE A 167 5.07 21.57 -3.71
N ASP A 168 4.41 22.72 -3.87
CA ASP A 168 4.50 23.89 -2.99
C ASP A 168 4.16 23.53 -1.53
N PHE A 169 3.12 22.71 -1.31
CA PHE A 169 2.75 22.17 0.00
C PHE A 169 3.86 21.28 0.57
N LEU A 170 4.37 20.32 -0.22
CA LEU A 170 5.39 19.38 0.25
C LEU A 170 6.71 20.08 0.57
N GLU A 171 7.13 21.05 -0.25
CA GLU A 171 8.36 21.84 -0.06
C GLU A 171 8.25 22.76 1.17
N SER A 172 7.15 23.52 1.30
CA SER A 172 6.93 24.39 2.46
C SER A 172 6.78 23.60 3.78
N ALA A 173 6.12 22.44 3.76
CA ALA A 173 6.10 21.53 4.89
C ALA A 173 7.51 20.97 5.22
N ALA A 174 8.31 20.64 4.20
CA ALA A 174 9.65 20.10 4.38
C ALA A 174 10.60 21.12 5.02
N ALA A 175 10.62 22.35 4.49
CA ALA A 175 11.40 23.47 5.03
C ALA A 175 10.99 23.79 6.48
N LYS A 176 9.67 23.80 6.77
CA LYS A 176 9.17 24.04 8.12
C LYS A 176 9.64 23.00 9.13
N TYR A 177 9.61 21.71 8.75
CA TYR A 177 9.81 20.60 9.68
C TYR A 177 11.20 19.95 9.65
N GLY A 178 12.13 20.44 8.84
CA GLY A 178 13.51 19.95 8.75
C GLY A 178 13.60 18.59 8.04
N ILE A 179 13.02 18.50 6.84
CA ILE A 179 12.90 17.27 6.05
C ILE A 179 13.64 17.44 4.72
N GLU A 180 14.42 16.45 4.28
CA GLU A 180 15.13 16.50 2.98
C GLU A 180 14.13 16.38 1.81
N PHE A 181 13.93 17.43 1.01
CA PHE A 181 12.96 17.48 -0.10
C PHE A 181 13.61 17.21 -1.47
N TRP A 182 13.35 16.04 -2.05
CA TRP A 182 13.76 15.68 -3.41
C TRP A 182 12.67 16.08 -4.40
N GLY A 183 12.83 17.27 -4.99
CA GLY A 183 11.88 17.85 -5.94
C GLY A 183 11.63 17.00 -7.20
N PRO A 184 10.58 17.32 -7.98
CA PRO A 184 10.14 16.51 -9.11
C PRO A 184 11.23 16.36 -10.19
N GLY A 185 11.46 15.11 -10.62
CA GLY A 185 12.50 14.76 -11.60
C GLY A 185 13.84 14.32 -10.99
N SER A 186 14.01 14.43 -9.67
CA SER A 186 15.20 13.96 -8.95
C SER A 186 15.42 12.44 -9.01
N GLY A 187 14.34 11.66 -9.00
CA GLY A 187 14.39 10.20 -9.01
C GLY A 187 13.25 9.53 -8.25
N ILE A 188 13.22 8.21 -8.37
CA ILE A 188 12.27 7.33 -7.68
C ILE A 188 12.78 7.08 -6.26
N ILE A 189 11.88 7.21 -5.27
CA ILE A 189 12.17 7.12 -3.83
C ILE A 189 13.13 5.98 -3.47
N HIS A 190 12.87 4.77 -3.97
CA HIS A 190 13.62 3.57 -3.61
C HIS A 190 15.03 3.52 -4.19
N GLN A 191 15.25 4.14 -5.36
CA GLN A 191 16.59 4.32 -5.91
C GLN A 191 17.32 5.37 -5.07
N ILE A 192 16.74 6.57 -4.90
CA ILE A 192 17.36 7.65 -4.09
C ILE A 192 17.72 7.15 -2.67
N VAL A 193 16.84 6.35 -2.04
CA VAL A 193 17.11 5.72 -0.75
C VAL A 193 18.27 4.75 -0.80
N LEU A 194 18.30 3.80 -1.75
CA LEU A 194 19.44 2.88 -1.91
C LEU A 194 20.75 3.67 -2.12
N GLU A 195 20.67 4.74 -2.90
CA GLU A 195 21.76 5.58 -3.37
C GLU A 195 22.37 6.54 -2.35
N ASN A 196 21.62 6.94 -1.33
CA ASN A 196 22.01 7.99 -0.37
C ASN A 196 21.83 7.61 1.11
N TYR A 197 20.88 6.71 1.44
CA TYR A 197 20.36 6.57 2.80
C TYR A 197 20.37 5.15 3.38
N ALA A 198 20.23 4.12 2.53
CA ALA A 198 20.29 2.74 2.98
C ALA A 198 21.69 2.43 3.55
N ALA A 199 21.74 1.66 4.64
CA ALA A 199 22.98 1.28 5.30
C ALA A 199 22.81 -0.04 6.07
N PRO A 200 23.81 -0.94 6.06
CA PRO A 200 23.73 -2.25 6.72
C PRO A 200 23.36 -2.14 8.21
N GLY A 201 22.27 -2.79 8.65
CA GLY A 201 21.80 -2.78 10.03
C GLY A 201 20.89 -1.62 10.46
N LEU A 202 20.60 -0.66 9.58
CA LEU A 202 19.61 0.40 9.81
C LEU A 202 18.19 -0.19 9.97
N LEU A 203 17.34 0.41 10.81
CA LEU A 203 15.88 0.17 10.79
C LEU A 203 15.15 1.41 10.27
N MET A 204 14.55 1.30 9.08
CA MET A 204 13.84 2.41 8.44
C MET A 204 12.41 2.08 8.01
N LEU A 205 11.55 3.10 8.05
CA LEU A 205 10.20 3.05 7.51
C LEU A 205 10.12 3.84 6.20
N GLY A 206 9.13 3.50 5.37
CA GLY A 206 8.74 4.34 4.25
C GLY A 206 7.27 4.20 3.87
N THR A 207 6.66 5.28 3.38
CA THR A 207 5.22 5.31 3.05
C THR A 207 4.91 4.75 1.66
N ASP A 208 5.59 3.67 1.29
CA ASP A 208 5.34 2.89 0.08
C ASP A 208 5.61 1.39 0.29
N SER A 209 4.94 0.54 -0.50
CA SER A 209 5.08 -0.92 -0.37
C SER A 209 6.45 -1.47 -0.78
N HIS A 210 7.20 -0.76 -1.63
CA HIS A 210 8.47 -1.23 -2.20
C HIS A 210 9.71 -0.73 -1.44
N THR A 211 9.51 -0.06 -0.29
CA THR A 211 10.57 0.33 0.65
C THR A 211 11.55 -0.81 1.02
N PRO A 212 11.15 -2.10 1.08
CA PRO A 212 12.08 -3.22 1.21
C PRO A 212 13.25 -3.24 0.20
N ASN A 213 13.17 -2.55 -0.95
CA ASN A 213 14.27 -2.32 -1.90
C ASN A 213 15.59 -1.89 -1.24
N ALA A 214 15.51 -1.08 -0.19
CA ALA A 214 16.69 -0.62 0.54
C ALA A 214 17.41 -1.75 1.30
N SER A 215 16.68 -2.81 1.69
CA SER A 215 17.21 -3.97 2.41
C SER A 215 18.22 -4.78 1.58
N GLY A 216 18.30 -4.56 0.26
CA GLY A 216 19.41 -5.01 -0.59
C GLY A 216 20.78 -4.44 -0.21
N LEU A 217 20.83 -3.38 0.60
CA LEU A 217 22.04 -2.83 1.22
C LEU A 217 22.11 -3.13 2.72
N GLY A 218 21.48 -4.22 3.16
CA GLY A 218 21.65 -4.82 4.49
C GLY A 218 20.85 -4.18 5.64
N CYS A 219 19.99 -3.20 5.39
CA CYS A 219 19.05 -2.69 6.39
C CYS A 219 17.80 -3.58 6.53
N LEU A 220 16.96 -3.27 7.53
CA LEU A 220 15.54 -3.62 7.50
C LEU A 220 14.74 -2.37 7.12
N ALA A 221 14.18 -2.37 5.91
CA ALA A 221 13.36 -1.28 5.40
C ALA A 221 11.92 -1.75 5.19
N ILE A 222 10.96 -1.18 5.92
CA ILE A 222 9.58 -1.68 5.97
C ILE A 222 8.59 -0.65 5.42
N GLY A 223 7.70 -1.10 4.52
CA GLY A 223 6.63 -0.29 3.94
C GLY A 223 5.44 -0.14 4.89
N VAL A 224 4.97 1.09 5.10
CA VAL A 224 3.96 1.45 6.10
C VAL A 224 2.95 2.50 5.60
N GLY A 225 1.92 2.80 6.42
CA GLY A 225 0.99 3.92 6.19
C GLY A 225 1.52 5.27 6.69
N GLY A 226 0.87 6.38 6.33
CA GLY A 226 1.26 7.72 6.78
C GLY A 226 1.21 7.90 8.30
N ALA A 227 0.22 7.31 8.98
CA ALA A 227 0.12 7.32 10.43
C ALA A 227 1.23 6.54 11.17
N ASP A 228 1.95 5.63 10.50
CA ASP A 228 3.17 4.98 11.03
C ASP A 228 4.41 5.85 10.76
N ALA A 229 4.44 6.55 9.63
CA ALA A 229 5.44 7.57 9.38
C ALA A 229 5.35 8.75 10.36
N VAL A 230 4.13 9.08 10.83
CA VAL A 230 3.95 10.04 11.93
C VAL A 230 4.58 9.54 13.23
N ASP A 231 4.44 8.26 13.61
CA ASP A 231 5.12 7.72 14.81
C ASP A 231 6.64 7.97 14.73
N ALA A 232 7.24 7.70 13.56
CA ALA A 232 8.65 7.93 13.33
C ALA A 232 9.01 9.43 13.44
N MET A 233 8.25 10.31 12.77
CA MET A 233 8.45 11.77 12.86
C MET A 233 8.22 12.33 14.27
N THR A 234 7.49 11.63 15.15
CA THR A 234 7.22 12.06 16.54
C THR A 234 8.10 11.34 17.58
N ALA A 235 8.94 10.39 17.15
CA ALA A 235 9.65 9.42 18.00
C ALA A 235 8.72 8.68 18.99
N THR A 236 7.49 8.40 18.55
CA THR A 236 6.57 7.47 19.22
C THR A 236 6.99 6.02 18.93
N PRO A 237 6.86 5.07 19.87
CA PRO A 237 7.13 3.66 19.59
C PRO A 237 6.32 3.13 18.40
N TRP A 238 7.00 2.61 17.38
CA TRP A 238 6.32 1.92 16.27
C TRP A 238 6.09 0.46 16.67
N GLU A 239 4.82 0.02 16.69
CA GLU A 239 4.44 -1.36 17.05
C GLU A 239 4.45 -2.30 15.83
N LEU A 240 5.45 -3.19 15.75
CA LEU A 240 5.50 -4.26 14.74
C LEU A 240 5.14 -5.61 15.37
N GLN A 241 4.09 -6.29 14.89
CA GLN A 241 3.86 -7.70 15.23
C GLN A 241 5.10 -8.52 14.81
N ALA A 242 5.74 -9.20 15.77
CA ALA A 242 7.02 -9.85 15.58
C ALA A 242 6.97 -10.84 14.40
N PRO A 243 7.74 -10.63 13.32
CA PRO A 243 7.63 -11.45 12.13
C PRO A 243 8.23 -12.84 12.35
N LYS A 244 7.74 -13.81 11.58
CA LYS A 244 8.43 -15.07 11.36
C LYS A 244 9.65 -14.87 10.45
N VAL A 245 10.57 -15.83 10.42
CA VAL A 245 11.76 -15.73 9.55
C VAL A 245 11.77 -16.89 8.55
N LEU A 246 11.59 -16.56 7.27
CA LEU A 246 11.69 -17.49 6.16
C LEU A 246 13.09 -17.35 5.55
N ASN A 247 13.92 -18.38 5.66
CA ASN A 247 15.24 -18.37 5.04
C ASN A 247 15.18 -18.84 3.59
N VAL A 248 15.83 -18.09 2.70
CA VAL A 248 16.15 -18.53 1.34
C VAL A 248 17.66 -18.72 1.25
N HIS A 249 18.11 -19.96 1.06
CA HIS A 249 19.52 -20.33 0.98
C HIS A 249 19.93 -20.46 -0.49
N LEU A 250 20.91 -19.65 -0.91
CA LEU A 250 21.33 -19.50 -2.30
C LEU A 250 22.68 -20.18 -2.56
N THR A 251 22.69 -21.12 -3.49
CA THR A 251 23.86 -21.89 -3.91
C THR A 251 24.06 -21.80 -5.43
N GLY A 252 25.18 -22.32 -5.94
CA GLY A 252 25.53 -22.22 -7.37
C GLY A 252 25.86 -20.79 -7.82
N GLN A 253 25.70 -20.55 -9.11
CA GLN A 253 25.98 -19.27 -9.79
C GLN A 253 24.96 -19.01 -10.90
N LEU A 254 24.61 -17.74 -11.13
CA LEU A 254 23.77 -17.32 -12.26
C LEU A 254 24.52 -17.53 -13.59
N SER A 255 23.79 -17.93 -14.64
CA SER A 255 24.30 -17.91 -16.01
C SER A 255 24.38 -16.46 -16.54
N PRO A 256 25.17 -16.15 -17.59
CA PRO A 256 25.34 -14.77 -18.08
C PRO A 256 24.05 -14.06 -18.55
N TRP A 257 23.01 -14.83 -18.89
CA TRP A 257 21.67 -14.33 -19.24
C TRP A 257 20.78 -14.05 -18.03
N LEU A 258 21.04 -14.70 -16.89
CA LEU A 258 20.24 -14.57 -15.68
C LEU A 258 20.61 -13.33 -14.87
N THR A 259 19.66 -12.89 -14.07
CA THR A 259 19.81 -11.76 -13.15
C THR A 259 19.20 -12.06 -11.78
N PRO A 260 19.47 -11.24 -10.76
CA PRO A 260 18.72 -11.24 -9.50
C PRO A 260 17.21 -11.03 -9.65
N LYS A 261 16.74 -10.45 -10.77
CA LYS A 261 15.30 -10.37 -11.09
C LYS A 261 14.71 -11.76 -11.33
N ASP A 262 15.40 -12.63 -12.07
CA ASP A 262 14.94 -13.99 -12.33
C ASP A 262 14.87 -14.83 -11.05
N ILE A 263 15.78 -14.60 -10.08
CA ILE A 263 15.73 -15.24 -8.75
C ILE A 263 14.41 -14.92 -8.04
N ILE A 264 14.01 -13.65 -7.97
CA ILE A 264 12.80 -13.25 -7.26
C ILE A 264 11.51 -13.54 -8.05
N LEU A 265 11.55 -13.50 -9.39
CA LEU A 265 10.46 -13.98 -10.23
C LEU A 265 10.22 -15.49 -10.05
N HIS A 266 11.28 -16.30 -9.93
CA HIS A 266 11.16 -17.72 -9.58
C HIS A 266 10.60 -17.91 -8.17
N LEU A 267 11.17 -17.24 -7.15
CA LEU A 267 10.72 -17.32 -5.76
C LEU A 267 9.27 -16.86 -5.59
N ALA A 268 8.79 -15.91 -6.40
CA ALA A 268 7.39 -15.53 -6.42
C ALA A 268 6.47 -16.73 -6.75
N SER A 269 6.86 -17.64 -7.64
CA SER A 269 6.08 -18.86 -7.91
C SER A 269 6.14 -19.89 -6.77
N VAL A 270 7.29 -20.00 -6.08
CA VAL A 270 7.49 -20.93 -4.94
C VAL A 270 6.78 -20.47 -3.66
N LEU A 271 6.56 -19.16 -3.52
CA LEU A 271 5.88 -18.55 -2.38
C LEU A 271 4.40 -18.25 -2.68
N THR A 272 4.03 -17.96 -3.92
CA THR A 272 2.80 -17.22 -4.32
C THR A 272 2.74 -15.82 -3.72
N VAL A 273 1.77 -14.99 -4.16
CA VAL A 273 1.48 -13.65 -3.61
C VAL A 273 1.14 -13.59 -2.11
N ARG A 274 1.22 -14.71 -1.38
CA ARG A 274 0.95 -14.82 0.06
C ARG A 274 2.04 -15.52 0.88
N GLY A 275 3.03 -16.16 0.26
CA GLY A 275 3.97 -17.04 0.98
C GLY A 275 4.93 -16.35 1.94
N GLY A 276 5.14 -15.04 1.79
CA GLY A 276 5.89 -14.19 2.72
C GLY A 276 5.04 -13.55 3.82
N THR A 277 3.71 -13.69 3.81
CA THR A 277 2.80 -12.98 4.73
C THR A 277 3.21 -13.22 6.19
N GLY A 278 3.45 -12.13 6.94
CA GLY A 278 3.88 -12.20 8.34
C GLY A 278 5.31 -12.70 8.58
N HIS A 279 6.11 -12.85 7.52
CA HIS A 279 7.52 -13.22 7.59
C HIS A 279 8.43 -12.04 7.19
N ILE A 280 9.69 -12.09 7.61
CA ILE A 280 10.82 -11.49 6.90
C ILE A 280 11.47 -12.59 6.06
N ILE A 281 11.83 -12.27 4.82
CA ILE A 281 12.59 -13.17 3.95
C ILE A 281 14.08 -12.89 4.13
N GLU A 282 14.77 -13.78 4.84
CA GLU A 282 16.19 -13.64 5.15
C GLU A 282 17.03 -14.51 4.22
N TYR A 283 17.86 -13.86 3.39
CA TYR A 283 18.68 -14.57 2.42
C TYR A 283 20.02 -15.00 3.05
N SER A 284 20.49 -16.21 2.72
CA SER A 284 21.79 -16.73 3.15
C SER A 284 22.41 -17.60 2.06
N GLY A 285 23.62 -18.13 2.30
CA GLY A 285 24.30 -19.05 1.38
C GLY A 285 25.38 -18.38 0.51
N PRO A 286 26.32 -19.18 -0.03
CA PRO A 286 27.55 -18.68 -0.64
C PRO A 286 27.34 -17.85 -1.91
N ALA A 287 26.20 -18.01 -2.61
CA ALA A 287 25.97 -17.28 -3.85
C ALA A 287 25.80 -15.76 -3.65
N LEU A 288 25.45 -15.30 -2.43
CA LEU A 288 25.29 -13.88 -2.12
C LEU A 288 26.56 -13.04 -2.36
N GLU A 289 27.76 -13.63 -2.19
CA GLU A 289 29.04 -12.95 -2.47
C GLU A 289 29.28 -12.70 -3.97
N THR A 290 28.45 -13.28 -4.85
CA THR A 290 28.50 -13.02 -6.30
C THR A 290 27.52 -11.96 -6.78
N LEU A 291 26.53 -11.56 -5.95
CA LEU A 291 25.42 -10.70 -6.38
C LEU A 291 25.66 -9.22 -6.02
N ALA A 292 25.49 -8.35 -7.01
CA ALA A 292 25.56 -6.89 -6.86
C ALA A 292 24.53 -6.34 -5.86
N ALA A 293 24.87 -5.28 -5.12
CA ALA A 293 23.97 -4.67 -4.13
C ALA A 293 22.66 -4.14 -4.74
N THR A 294 22.68 -3.65 -5.98
CA THR A 294 21.48 -3.26 -6.75
C THR A 294 20.64 -4.48 -7.18
N GLY A 295 21.29 -5.62 -7.38
CA GLY A 295 20.64 -6.92 -7.59
C GLY A 295 19.95 -7.45 -6.33
N LEU A 296 20.60 -7.33 -5.17
CA LEU A 296 19.95 -7.60 -3.88
C LEU A 296 18.77 -6.63 -3.65
N ALA A 297 18.90 -5.37 -4.08
CA ALA A 297 17.80 -4.40 -4.06
C ALA A 297 16.62 -4.87 -4.92
N THR A 298 16.85 -5.28 -6.17
CA THR A 298 15.86 -5.90 -7.08
C THR A 298 15.10 -7.05 -6.39
N MET A 299 15.82 -7.96 -5.73
CA MET A 299 15.22 -9.10 -5.01
C MET A 299 14.39 -8.66 -3.80
N SER A 300 14.90 -7.70 -3.03
CA SER A 300 14.22 -7.19 -1.84
C SER A 300 12.97 -6.37 -2.15
N ASN A 301 13.00 -5.60 -3.25
CA ASN A 301 11.89 -4.85 -3.83
C ASN A 301 10.69 -5.79 -4.04
N MET A 302 10.88 -6.85 -4.82
CA MET A 302 9.82 -7.83 -5.11
C MET A 302 9.55 -8.83 -3.97
N GLY A 303 10.22 -8.70 -2.82
CA GLY A 303 9.74 -9.31 -1.57
C GLY A 303 8.34 -8.81 -1.15
N ALA A 304 7.96 -7.59 -1.57
CA ALA A 304 6.63 -7.06 -1.35
C ALA A 304 5.53 -7.85 -2.09
N GLU A 305 5.82 -8.37 -3.29
CA GLU A 305 4.86 -9.08 -4.15
C GLU A 305 4.43 -10.44 -3.58
N VAL A 306 5.29 -11.06 -2.76
CA VAL A 306 4.97 -12.31 -2.02
C VAL A 306 4.37 -12.05 -0.63
N GLY A 307 4.13 -10.76 -0.29
CA GLY A 307 3.53 -10.34 0.98
C GLY A 307 4.51 -10.28 2.16
N ALA A 308 5.83 -10.26 1.93
CA ALA A 308 6.80 -10.16 3.01
C ALA A 308 6.73 -8.82 3.76
N THR A 309 7.11 -8.84 5.04
CA THR A 309 7.22 -7.62 5.87
C THR A 309 8.40 -6.76 5.40
N THR A 310 9.51 -7.43 5.07
CA THR A 310 10.68 -6.95 4.33
C THR A 310 11.52 -8.17 3.94
N SER A 311 12.52 -7.99 3.08
CA SER A 311 13.67 -8.89 2.99
C SER A 311 14.78 -8.48 3.96
N CYS A 312 15.79 -9.34 4.12
CA CYS A 312 16.98 -9.13 4.94
C CYS A 312 18.18 -9.84 4.30
N PHE A 313 19.35 -9.19 4.28
CA PHE A 313 20.59 -9.70 3.68
C PHE A 313 21.79 -9.41 4.60
N PRO A 314 22.72 -10.37 4.80
CA PRO A 314 23.96 -10.12 5.53
C PRO A 314 24.86 -9.12 4.81
N TYR A 315 25.69 -8.41 5.57
CA TYR A 315 26.70 -7.52 5.00
C TYR A 315 27.71 -8.29 4.15
N THR A 316 27.89 -7.88 2.89
CA THR A 316 28.93 -8.38 1.98
C THR A 316 29.84 -7.23 1.53
N GLU A 317 31.07 -7.52 1.09
CA GLU A 317 31.97 -6.46 0.58
C GLU A 317 31.47 -5.83 -0.73
N ARG A 318 30.49 -6.43 -1.41
CA ARG A 318 29.77 -5.80 -2.52
C ARG A 318 28.90 -4.64 -2.05
N MET A 319 28.23 -4.76 -0.90
CA MET A 319 27.55 -3.63 -0.25
C MET A 319 28.55 -2.53 0.12
N GLY A 320 29.69 -2.90 0.73
CA GLY A 320 30.77 -1.96 1.05
C GLY A 320 31.31 -1.22 -0.18
N THR A 321 31.42 -1.91 -1.32
CA THR A 321 31.91 -1.35 -2.59
C THR A 321 30.88 -0.42 -3.23
N TYR A 322 29.59 -0.76 -3.19
CA TYR A 322 28.50 0.13 -3.60
C TYR A 322 28.43 1.39 -2.72
N LEU A 323 28.59 1.25 -1.39
CA LEU A 323 28.69 2.38 -0.47
C LEU A 323 29.87 3.29 -0.82
N ARG A 324 31.08 2.73 -1.02
CA ARG A 324 32.28 3.48 -1.44
C ARG A 324 32.07 4.21 -2.78
N ALA A 325 31.52 3.55 -3.79
CA ALA A 325 31.24 4.14 -5.11
C ALA A 325 30.17 5.25 -5.08
N THR A 326 29.30 5.24 -4.07
CA THR A 326 28.23 6.25 -3.86
C THR A 326 28.61 7.29 -2.78
N GLY A 327 29.91 7.54 -2.58
CA GLY A 327 30.43 8.56 -1.67
C GLY A 327 30.35 8.23 -0.17
N ARG A 328 29.83 7.05 0.19
CA ARG A 328 29.52 6.64 1.57
C ARG A 328 30.60 5.74 2.19
N GLY A 329 31.88 6.02 1.91
CA GLY A 329 33.00 5.21 2.40
C GLY A 329 33.04 5.05 3.93
N ALA A 330 32.73 6.11 4.68
CA ALA A 330 32.64 6.05 6.15
C ALA A 330 31.54 5.09 6.66
N VAL A 331 30.46 4.91 5.90
CA VAL A 331 29.40 3.93 6.21
C VAL A 331 29.91 2.52 5.98
N ALA A 332 30.66 2.28 4.89
CA ALA A 332 31.20 0.97 4.55
C ALA A 332 32.13 0.42 5.65
N GLU A 333 33.06 1.24 6.14
CA GLU A 333 34.02 0.78 7.16
C GLU A 333 33.38 0.62 8.55
N GLN A 334 32.37 1.43 8.91
CA GLN A 334 31.60 1.21 10.15
C GLN A 334 30.68 -0.01 10.06
N ALA A 335 30.02 -0.24 8.91
CA ALA A 335 29.26 -1.46 8.66
C ALA A 335 30.16 -2.69 8.76
N ARG A 336 31.35 -2.64 8.16
CA ARG A 336 32.35 -3.72 8.24
C ARG A 336 32.80 -4.00 9.67
N ALA A 337 32.99 -2.97 10.49
CA ALA A 337 33.31 -3.12 11.91
C ALA A 337 32.15 -3.76 12.70
N ALA A 338 30.90 -3.35 12.46
CA ALA A 338 29.73 -3.93 13.10
C ALA A 338 29.42 -5.37 12.62
N ALA A 339 29.75 -5.70 11.36
CA ALA A 339 29.72 -7.06 10.83
C ALA A 339 30.76 -7.95 11.52
N ALA A 340 32.00 -7.46 11.68
CA ALA A 340 33.06 -8.16 12.42
C ALA A 340 32.74 -8.35 13.91
N ALA A 341 31.93 -7.45 14.50
CA ALA A 341 31.36 -7.59 15.84
C ALA A 341 30.11 -8.51 15.91
N GLY A 342 29.71 -9.14 14.79
CA GLY A 342 28.65 -10.15 14.75
C GLY A 342 27.21 -9.61 14.73
N LEU A 343 27.00 -8.32 14.46
CA LEU A 343 25.66 -7.72 14.34
C LEU A 343 25.02 -7.97 12.97
N LEU A 344 25.81 -7.91 11.89
CA LEU A 344 25.32 -7.82 10.50
C LEU A 344 25.37 -9.15 9.70
N SER A 345 25.35 -10.26 10.42
CA SER A 345 25.18 -11.62 9.91
C SER A 345 24.28 -12.43 10.84
N ALA A 346 23.61 -13.49 10.37
CA ALA A 346 22.94 -14.43 11.25
C ALA A 346 23.96 -15.17 12.15
N ASP A 347 23.52 -15.70 13.30
CA ASP A 347 24.35 -16.64 14.05
C ASP A 347 24.45 -17.99 13.34
N ALA A 348 25.49 -18.77 13.67
CA ALA A 348 25.49 -20.20 13.40
C ALA A 348 24.26 -20.85 14.07
N ASP A 349 23.62 -21.77 13.35
CA ASP A 349 22.43 -22.51 13.80
C ASP A 349 21.24 -21.63 14.22
N ALA A 350 21.12 -20.43 13.64
CA ALA A 350 19.97 -19.54 13.82
C ALA A 350 18.64 -20.20 13.41
N PRO A 351 17.58 -20.14 14.26
CA PRO A 351 16.33 -20.86 14.00
C PRO A 351 15.41 -20.11 13.03
N TYR A 352 15.07 -20.75 11.90
CA TYR A 352 14.13 -20.23 10.89
C TYR A 352 12.79 -20.97 10.93
N ASP A 353 11.66 -20.27 10.75
CA ASP A 353 10.31 -20.86 10.73
C ASP A 353 10.08 -21.73 9.47
N ARG A 354 10.72 -21.36 8.36
CA ARG A 354 10.70 -22.06 7.08
C ARG A 354 12.05 -21.83 6.39
N ARG A 355 12.50 -22.81 5.61
CA ARG A 355 13.68 -22.69 4.76
C ARG A 355 13.37 -23.14 3.33
N ILE A 356 13.98 -22.48 2.36
CA ILE A 356 13.93 -22.80 0.93
C ILE A 356 15.39 -22.89 0.45
N GLU A 357 15.77 -24.02 -0.14
CA GLU A 357 17.03 -24.16 -0.87
C GLU A 357 16.82 -23.76 -2.32
N LEU A 358 17.73 -22.96 -2.89
CA LEU A 358 17.69 -22.58 -4.30
C LEU A 358 19.10 -22.59 -4.89
N ASN A 359 19.29 -23.40 -5.93
CA ASN A 359 20.52 -23.43 -6.73
C ASN A 359 20.34 -22.50 -7.94
N LEU A 360 21.14 -21.44 -8.01
CA LEU A 360 21.08 -20.43 -9.06
C LEU A 360 21.50 -20.96 -10.44
N SER A 361 22.19 -22.10 -10.49
CA SER A 361 22.62 -22.75 -11.73
C SER A 361 21.55 -23.64 -12.36
N ASP A 362 20.46 -23.93 -11.65
CA ASP A 362 19.31 -24.70 -12.17
C ASP A 362 18.19 -23.80 -12.74
N LEU A 363 18.42 -22.48 -12.79
CA LEU A 363 17.47 -21.49 -13.28
C LEU A 363 17.64 -21.23 -14.80
N GLU A 364 16.54 -20.84 -15.44
CA GLU A 364 16.52 -20.15 -16.74
C GLU A 364 15.70 -18.85 -16.61
N PRO A 365 15.88 -17.84 -17.48
CA PRO A 365 15.08 -16.62 -17.45
C PRO A 365 13.58 -16.92 -17.52
N CYS A 366 12.74 -16.05 -16.95
CA CYS A 366 11.31 -16.33 -16.83
C CYS A 366 10.43 -15.11 -17.08
N LEU A 367 9.20 -15.38 -17.52
CA LEU A 367 8.14 -14.39 -17.66
C LEU A 367 7.05 -14.67 -16.63
N ASN A 368 6.72 -13.69 -15.79
CA ASN A 368 5.65 -13.81 -14.80
C ASN A 368 4.43 -12.98 -15.23
N GLY A 369 3.26 -13.60 -15.35
CA GLY A 369 2.04 -12.89 -15.75
C GLY A 369 0.97 -13.77 -16.39
N PRO A 370 -0.13 -13.19 -16.89
CA PRO A 370 -0.30 -11.77 -17.26
C PRO A 370 -0.91 -10.84 -16.20
N PHE A 371 -1.50 -11.38 -15.13
CA PHE A 371 -2.34 -10.61 -14.19
C PHE A 371 -1.92 -10.76 -12.72
N THR A 372 -0.81 -11.46 -12.45
CA THR A 372 -0.28 -11.71 -11.11
C THR A 372 1.25 -11.92 -11.19
N PRO A 373 2.03 -11.44 -10.20
CA PRO A 373 3.50 -11.52 -10.25
C PRO A 373 4.06 -12.89 -9.87
N ASP A 374 3.24 -13.84 -9.42
CA ASP A 374 3.65 -15.21 -9.03
C ASP A 374 3.46 -16.27 -10.12
N LEU A 375 2.74 -15.97 -11.21
CA LEU A 375 2.54 -16.90 -12.33
C LEU A 375 3.78 -16.96 -13.24
N SER A 376 4.89 -17.47 -12.70
CA SER A 376 6.13 -17.64 -13.43
C SER A 376 6.05 -18.77 -14.45
N THR A 377 6.45 -18.50 -15.69
CA THR A 377 6.77 -19.52 -16.68
C THR A 377 8.23 -19.35 -17.11
N PRO A 378 9.08 -20.40 -16.99
CA PRO A 378 10.42 -20.41 -17.58
C PRO A 378 10.39 -20.16 -19.09
N ILE A 379 11.38 -19.45 -19.64
CA ILE A 379 11.32 -18.90 -21.00
C ILE A 379 11.14 -19.98 -22.07
N SER A 380 11.85 -21.11 -21.95
CA SER A 380 11.71 -22.26 -22.85
C SER A 380 10.26 -22.74 -22.96
N LYS A 381 9.59 -22.90 -21.81
CA LYS A 381 8.20 -23.37 -21.68
C LYS A 381 7.20 -22.31 -22.10
N PHE A 382 7.47 -21.03 -21.83
CA PHE A 382 6.62 -19.94 -22.27
C PHE A 382 6.60 -19.84 -23.80
N VAL A 383 7.78 -19.81 -24.42
CA VAL A 383 7.92 -19.70 -25.87
C VAL A 383 7.35 -20.91 -26.60
N ALA A 384 7.55 -22.13 -26.09
CA ALA A 384 6.91 -23.33 -26.64
C ALA A 384 5.37 -23.19 -26.68
N ARG A 385 4.75 -22.73 -25.59
CA ARG A 385 3.30 -22.45 -25.51
C ARG A 385 2.86 -21.26 -26.38
N ALA A 386 3.74 -20.30 -26.64
CA ALA A 386 3.45 -19.15 -27.51
C ALA A 386 3.54 -19.48 -29.00
N LYS A 387 4.27 -20.54 -29.38
CA LYS A 387 4.33 -21.09 -30.75
C LYS A 387 3.14 -22.02 -31.09
N ASP A 388 2.44 -22.57 -30.09
CA ASP A 388 1.20 -23.34 -30.28
C ASP A 388 0.02 -22.42 -30.65
N ALA A 389 -0.21 -22.26 -31.96
CA ALA A 389 -1.26 -21.39 -32.48
C ALA A 389 -2.70 -21.87 -32.19
N GLU A 390 -2.90 -23.14 -31.82
CA GLU A 390 -4.23 -23.69 -31.51
C GLU A 390 -4.63 -23.43 -30.05
N ASN A 391 -3.66 -23.49 -29.12
CA ASN A 391 -3.92 -23.42 -27.68
C ASN A 391 -3.40 -22.15 -26.98
N ARG A 392 -2.66 -21.26 -27.66
CA ARG A 392 -2.11 -20.03 -27.05
C ARG A 392 -3.23 -19.10 -26.52
N PRO A 393 -3.23 -18.75 -25.22
CA PRO A 393 -4.31 -17.97 -24.61
C PRO A 393 -4.15 -16.44 -24.74
N HIS A 394 -3.08 -15.95 -25.37
CA HIS A 394 -2.66 -14.54 -25.39
C HIS A 394 -2.36 -14.01 -26.80
N PRO A 395 -2.38 -12.67 -27.01
CA PRO A 395 -1.80 -12.06 -28.22
C PRO A 395 -0.32 -12.41 -28.37
N LEU A 396 0.19 -12.38 -29.60
CA LEU A 396 1.61 -12.64 -29.87
C LEU A 396 2.44 -11.35 -29.85
N GLU A 397 1.90 -10.30 -30.46
CA GLU A 397 2.57 -9.03 -30.71
C GLU A 397 2.74 -8.21 -29.43
N LEU A 398 3.96 -7.73 -29.24
CA LEU A 398 4.35 -6.91 -28.10
C LEU A 398 4.05 -5.43 -28.41
N SER A 399 3.00 -4.87 -27.82
CA SER A 399 2.61 -3.47 -28.10
C SER A 399 3.50 -2.44 -27.40
N ALA A 400 4.11 -2.80 -26.27
CA ALA A 400 5.10 -1.96 -25.58
C ALA A 400 6.06 -2.81 -24.72
N ALA A 401 7.33 -2.43 -24.75
CA ALA A 401 8.40 -2.93 -23.90
C ALA A 401 8.86 -1.79 -22.97
N LEU A 402 8.90 -2.00 -21.65
CA LEU A 402 9.27 -0.95 -20.70
C LEU A 402 10.34 -1.42 -19.71
N ILE A 403 11.51 -0.77 -19.70
CA ILE A 403 12.58 -1.03 -18.72
C ILE A 403 12.76 0.12 -17.74
N GLY A 404 13.26 -0.20 -16.55
CA GLY A 404 13.50 0.74 -15.47
C GLY A 404 12.60 0.56 -14.27
N SER A 405 12.08 1.69 -13.77
CA SER A 405 11.41 1.88 -12.48
C SER A 405 12.26 1.46 -11.27
N CYS A 406 11.72 1.55 -10.04
CA CYS A 406 12.48 1.22 -8.81
C CYS A 406 13.09 -0.19 -8.76
N THR A 407 12.62 -1.13 -9.58
CA THR A 407 13.03 -2.54 -9.50
C THR A 407 14.28 -2.86 -10.33
N ASN A 408 14.44 -2.26 -11.51
CA ASN A 408 15.49 -2.61 -12.47
C ASN A 408 15.93 -1.40 -13.31
N SER A 409 16.46 -0.36 -12.64
CA SER A 409 16.91 0.90 -13.27
C SER A 409 18.29 1.37 -12.83
N SER A 410 19.11 0.48 -12.26
CA SER A 410 20.48 0.82 -11.87
C SER A 410 21.42 0.93 -13.06
N TYR A 411 22.62 1.47 -12.85
CA TYR A 411 23.67 1.52 -13.88
C TYR A 411 23.94 0.12 -14.48
N ALA A 412 23.94 -0.94 -13.66
CA ALA A 412 24.17 -2.32 -14.10
C ALA A 412 23.06 -2.84 -15.03
N ASP A 413 21.79 -2.55 -14.71
CA ASP A 413 20.64 -2.89 -15.56
C ASP A 413 20.79 -2.20 -16.94
N MET A 414 21.05 -0.89 -16.91
CA MET A 414 21.16 -0.06 -18.12
C MET A 414 22.38 -0.45 -18.98
N ALA A 415 23.53 -0.78 -18.38
CA ALA A 415 24.72 -1.21 -19.11
C ALA A 415 24.49 -2.53 -19.88
N ARG A 416 23.80 -3.49 -19.25
CA ARG A 416 23.45 -4.79 -19.87
C ARG A 416 22.38 -4.65 -20.94
N CYS A 417 21.39 -3.76 -20.77
CA CYS A 417 20.42 -3.44 -21.81
C CYS A 417 21.05 -2.72 -23.00
N ALA A 418 21.92 -1.72 -22.75
CA ALA A 418 22.68 -1.05 -23.80
C ALA A 418 23.60 -2.01 -24.58
N SER A 419 24.11 -3.08 -23.95
CA SER A 419 24.83 -4.13 -24.66
C SER A 419 23.97 -4.90 -25.67
N LEU A 420 22.70 -5.18 -25.36
CA LEU A 420 21.79 -5.81 -26.33
C LEU A 420 21.39 -4.83 -27.43
N ALA A 421 21.15 -3.56 -27.06
CA ALA A 421 20.85 -2.51 -28.01
C ALA A 421 21.98 -2.31 -29.03
N ARG A 422 23.25 -2.25 -28.58
CA ARG A 422 24.42 -2.24 -29.47
C ARG A 422 24.44 -3.45 -30.41
N GLN A 423 24.42 -4.67 -29.87
CA GLN A 423 24.46 -5.90 -30.68
C GLN A 423 23.41 -5.89 -31.82
N ALA A 424 22.19 -5.43 -31.53
CA ALA A 424 21.13 -5.34 -32.52
C ALA A 424 21.32 -4.16 -33.50
N THR A 425 21.68 -2.94 -33.04
CA THR A 425 21.91 -1.81 -33.95
C THR A 425 23.07 -2.04 -34.90
N ASP A 426 24.11 -2.75 -34.43
CA ASP A 426 25.32 -3.04 -35.18
C ASP A 426 25.06 -4.15 -36.24
N ALA A 427 24.00 -4.94 -36.05
CA ALA A 427 23.41 -5.85 -37.03
C ALA A 427 22.30 -5.20 -37.90
N GLY A 428 22.13 -3.88 -37.84
CA GLY A 428 21.15 -3.11 -38.62
C GLY A 428 19.70 -3.20 -38.12
N LEU A 429 19.45 -3.83 -36.96
CA LEU A 429 18.11 -3.95 -36.38
C LEU A 429 17.69 -2.67 -35.63
N LYS A 430 16.37 -2.53 -35.45
CA LYS A 430 15.69 -1.56 -34.60
C LYS A 430 14.63 -2.29 -33.76
N VAL A 431 14.11 -1.62 -32.73
CA VAL A 431 12.86 -2.05 -32.07
C VAL A 431 11.78 -2.30 -33.13
N ALA A 432 10.96 -3.34 -32.93
CA ALA A 432 9.96 -3.74 -33.92
C ALA A 432 8.93 -2.62 -34.20
N PRO A 433 8.47 -2.40 -35.44
CA PRO A 433 7.69 -1.20 -35.81
C PRO A 433 6.37 -0.99 -35.05
N HIS A 434 5.79 -2.06 -34.50
CA HIS A 434 4.54 -2.07 -33.71
C HIS A 434 4.78 -2.11 -32.19
N THR A 435 6.03 -2.01 -31.74
CA THR A 435 6.45 -2.05 -30.33
C THR A 435 7.04 -0.70 -29.92
N THR A 436 6.46 -0.04 -28.92
CA THR A 436 7.17 1.07 -28.24
C THR A 436 8.22 0.52 -27.28
N PHE A 437 9.35 1.21 -27.11
CA PHE A 437 10.38 0.83 -26.13
C PHE A 437 10.70 2.03 -25.22
N ASP A 438 10.24 1.96 -23.97
CA ASP A 438 10.39 3.03 -22.99
C ASP A 438 11.43 2.70 -21.92
N VAL A 439 12.27 3.68 -21.57
CA VAL A 439 13.38 3.55 -20.61
C VAL A 439 13.21 4.55 -19.48
N THR A 440 13.16 4.06 -18.23
CA THR A 440 12.95 4.90 -17.03
C THR A 440 14.17 4.82 -16.09
N PRO A 441 15.08 5.80 -16.09
CA PRO A 441 16.19 5.88 -15.12
C PRO A 441 15.68 6.02 -13.69
N GLY A 442 16.36 5.38 -12.73
CA GLY A 442 15.91 5.37 -11.34
C GLY A 442 16.13 6.68 -10.59
N SER A 443 17.12 7.47 -10.99
CA SER A 443 17.43 8.78 -10.43
C SER A 443 18.15 9.66 -11.45
N GLU A 444 18.19 10.96 -11.19
CA GLU A 444 18.99 11.92 -11.95
C GLU A 444 20.48 11.53 -11.96
N ARG A 445 20.98 11.03 -10.81
CA ARG A 445 22.35 10.54 -10.68
C ARG A 445 22.62 9.34 -11.59
N VAL A 446 21.67 8.40 -11.71
CA VAL A 446 21.77 7.33 -12.72
C VAL A 446 21.71 7.93 -14.13
N ARG A 447 20.68 8.74 -14.45
CA ARG A 447 20.46 9.32 -15.79
C ARG A 447 21.68 10.07 -16.30
N ALA A 448 22.26 10.94 -15.49
CA ALA A 448 23.48 11.67 -15.81
C ALA A 448 24.66 10.72 -16.07
N THR A 449 24.87 9.74 -15.18
CA THR A 449 25.92 8.74 -15.33
C THR A 449 25.78 7.93 -16.63
N VAL A 450 24.59 7.39 -16.91
CA VAL A 450 24.36 6.54 -18.10
C VAL A 450 24.29 7.33 -19.42
N ALA A 451 23.99 8.64 -19.38
CA ALA A 451 24.15 9.54 -20.52
C ALA A 451 25.64 9.88 -20.77
N ARG A 452 26.37 10.26 -19.71
CA ARG A 452 27.82 10.56 -19.75
C ARG A 452 28.63 9.38 -20.26
N ASP A 453 28.26 8.16 -19.89
CA ASP A 453 28.90 6.91 -20.31
C ASP A 453 28.31 6.33 -21.63
N GLY A 454 27.42 7.07 -22.31
CA GLY A 454 26.92 6.75 -23.66
C GLY A 454 25.84 5.66 -23.74
N LEU A 455 25.47 5.04 -22.62
CA LEU A 455 24.54 3.91 -22.54
C LEU A 455 23.10 4.31 -22.92
N ILE A 456 22.67 5.53 -22.59
CA ILE A 456 21.40 6.09 -23.09
C ILE A 456 21.44 6.22 -24.62
N ASN A 457 22.52 6.74 -25.19
CA ASN A 457 22.65 6.99 -26.63
C ASN A 457 22.57 5.68 -27.44
N ASP A 458 23.01 4.55 -26.87
CA ASP A 458 22.86 3.22 -27.48
C ASP A 458 21.40 2.74 -27.49
N LEU A 459 20.66 2.99 -26.39
CA LEU A 459 19.23 2.68 -26.28
C LEU A 459 18.40 3.57 -27.23
N GLU A 460 18.66 4.88 -27.25
CA GLU A 460 18.01 5.82 -28.16
C GLU A 460 18.32 5.48 -29.64
N ARG A 461 19.56 5.08 -29.97
CA ARG A 461 19.92 4.60 -31.31
C ARG A 461 19.15 3.36 -31.74
N ALA A 462 18.71 2.51 -30.80
CA ALA A 462 17.84 1.37 -31.09
C ALA A 462 16.37 1.75 -31.37
N GLY A 463 15.95 2.95 -30.98
CA GLY A 463 14.56 3.42 -31.02
C GLY A 463 13.90 3.54 -29.65
N ALA A 464 14.67 3.52 -28.56
CA ALA A 464 14.12 3.73 -27.22
C ALA A 464 13.76 5.20 -26.95
N ARG A 465 12.72 5.43 -26.14
CA ARG A 465 12.36 6.75 -25.60
C ARG A 465 12.70 6.81 -24.11
N VAL A 466 13.42 7.85 -23.70
CA VAL A 466 13.74 8.09 -22.28
C VAL A 466 12.58 8.84 -21.60
N LEU A 467 12.05 8.24 -20.54
CA LEU A 467 11.04 8.83 -19.66
C LEU A 467 11.70 9.57 -18.49
N ALA A 468 10.93 10.42 -17.80
CA ALA A 468 11.43 11.14 -16.63
C ALA A 468 11.84 10.18 -15.50
N ASN A 469 12.72 10.65 -14.59
CA ASN A 469 13.23 9.88 -13.45
C ASN A 469 12.13 9.67 -12.37
N ALA A 470 11.08 8.92 -12.68
CA ALA A 470 9.83 8.87 -11.91
C ALA A 470 9.10 7.52 -12.05
N CYS A 471 8.06 7.28 -11.24
CA CYS A 471 7.34 6.00 -11.24
C CYS A 471 6.54 5.73 -12.52
N GLY A 472 5.93 6.76 -13.12
CA GLY A 472 5.32 6.70 -14.46
C GLY A 472 4.44 5.45 -14.74
N PRO A 473 4.68 4.72 -15.84
CA PRO A 473 3.95 3.50 -16.19
C PRO A 473 3.96 2.36 -15.15
N CYS A 474 4.89 2.37 -14.18
CA CYS A 474 4.92 1.36 -13.11
C CYS A 474 3.74 1.50 -12.11
N ILE A 475 3.11 2.69 -12.06
CA ILE A 475 1.99 2.98 -11.15
C ILE A 475 0.66 3.29 -11.83
N GLY A 476 0.64 3.39 -13.17
CA GLY A 476 -0.52 3.86 -13.95
C GLY A 476 -0.43 5.32 -14.40
N GLN A 477 0.71 6.00 -14.17
CA GLN A 477 0.93 7.37 -14.61
C GLN A 477 1.48 7.39 -16.04
N TRP A 478 0.64 6.99 -16.99
CA TRP A 478 0.94 6.90 -18.42
C TRP A 478 -0.30 7.35 -19.20
N ASP A 479 -0.20 8.41 -20.00
CA ASP A 479 -1.21 8.78 -21.00
C ASP A 479 -1.06 7.89 -22.23
N ARG A 480 -1.36 6.60 -22.04
CA ARG A 480 -1.33 5.61 -23.11
C ARG A 480 -2.60 5.74 -23.93
N ARG A 481 -2.48 6.04 -25.22
CA ARG A 481 -3.64 6.29 -26.11
C ARG A 481 -3.85 5.16 -27.11
N GLU A 482 -2.79 4.46 -27.48
CA GLU A 482 -2.83 3.26 -28.29
C GLU A 482 -3.31 2.03 -27.49
N ALA A 483 -3.94 1.07 -28.19
CA ALA A 483 -4.50 -0.16 -27.64
C ALA A 483 -5.55 -0.02 -26.52
N GLN A 484 -6.07 1.19 -26.25
CA GLN A 484 -7.08 1.42 -25.21
C GLN A 484 -8.40 0.71 -25.51
N GLY A 485 -8.80 -0.22 -24.64
CA GLY A 485 -9.99 -1.06 -24.85
C GLY A 485 -9.77 -2.28 -25.76
N GLU A 486 -8.53 -2.52 -26.20
CA GLU A 486 -8.12 -3.64 -27.05
C GLU A 486 -7.35 -4.69 -26.25
N ASP A 487 -7.28 -5.93 -26.75
CA ASP A 487 -6.57 -7.03 -26.10
C ASP A 487 -5.12 -7.09 -26.61
N ASN A 488 -4.19 -6.56 -25.83
CA ASN A 488 -2.78 -6.37 -26.18
C ASN A 488 -1.83 -6.91 -25.10
N VAL A 489 -0.54 -7.05 -25.46
CA VAL A 489 0.55 -7.43 -24.55
C VAL A 489 1.47 -6.25 -24.28
N ILE A 490 1.93 -6.11 -23.04
CA ILE A 490 3.15 -5.36 -22.68
C ILE A 490 4.12 -6.25 -21.91
N LEU A 491 5.41 -5.92 -21.97
CA LEU A 491 6.49 -6.64 -21.30
C LEU A 491 7.31 -5.63 -20.50
N THR A 492 7.45 -5.82 -19.19
CA THR A 492 8.01 -4.80 -18.30
C THR A 492 9.07 -5.35 -17.35
N SER A 493 10.09 -4.56 -17.03
CA SER A 493 11.07 -4.87 -15.97
C SER A 493 10.57 -4.47 -14.58
N PHE A 494 9.28 -4.22 -14.43
CA PHE A 494 8.68 -3.74 -13.18
C PHE A 494 8.39 -4.91 -12.21
N ASN A 495 7.62 -4.64 -11.16
CA ASN A 495 7.25 -5.57 -10.10
C ASN A 495 5.77 -5.98 -10.09
N ARG A 496 4.86 -5.20 -10.71
CA ARG A 496 3.40 -5.44 -10.67
C ARG A 496 2.74 -5.38 -12.04
N ASN A 497 1.94 -6.40 -12.31
CA ASN A 497 1.20 -6.65 -13.55
C ASN A 497 -0.31 -6.88 -13.31
N PHE A 498 -0.88 -6.36 -12.21
CA PHE A 498 -2.31 -6.50 -11.95
C PHE A 498 -3.14 -5.88 -13.09
N LYS A 499 -4.31 -6.48 -13.37
CA LYS A 499 -5.18 -6.11 -14.49
C LYS A 499 -5.49 -4.59 -14.53
N GLY A 500 -5.06 -3.91 -15.59
CA GLY A 500 -5.23 -2.45 -15.76
C GLY A 500 -4.26 -1.56 -14.95
N ARG A 501 -3.17 -2.10 -14.37
CA ARG A 501 -2.23 -1.36 -13.51
C ARG A 501 -1.44 -0.26 -14.24
N ASN A 502 -1.03 -0.49 -15.47
CA ASN A 502 0.05 0.29 -16.09
C ASN A 502 -0.45 1.43 -16.99
N ASP A 503 -1.58 1.21 -17.66
CA ASP A 503 -2.19 2.10 -18.67
C ASP A 503 -3.71 2.25 -18.48
N GLY A 504 -4.27 1.69 -17.40
CA GLY A 504 -5.71 1.68 -17.14
C GLY A 504 -6.52 0.68 -17.98
N ASN A 505 -5.95 0.09 -19.04
CA ASN A 505 -6.67 -0.85 -19.88
C ASN A 505 -6.79 -2.21 -19.19
N THR A 506 -8.01 -2.58 -18.80
CA THR A 506 -8.25 -3.87 -18.14
C THR A 506 -7.97 -5.08 -19.03
N LYS A 507 -7.83 -4.93 -20.35
CA LYS A 507 -7.50 -6.04 -21.26
C LYS A 507 -6.00 -6.27 -21.45
N THR A 508 -5.13 -5.35 -21.02
CA THR A 508 -3.69 -5.46 -21.26
C THR A 508 -3.04 -6.57 -20.44
N TRP A 509 -2.37 -7.50 -21.13
CA TRP A 509 -1.58 -8.59 -20.56
C TRP A 509 -0.17 -8.07 -20.25
N ASN A 510 0.16 -7.84 -18.97
CA ASN A 510 1.51 -7.42 -18.58
C ASN A 510 2.35 -8.63 -18.12
N MET A 511 3.42 -8.90 -18.87
CA MET A 511 4.44 -9.88 -18.48
C MET A 511 5.61 -9.17 -17.78
N LEU A 512 6.02 -9.68 -16.62
CA LEU A 512 7.19 -9.20 -15.87
C LEU A 512 8.41 -10.05 -16.23
N ALA A 513 9.56 -9.40 -16.43
CA ALA A 513 10.84 -10.07 -16.72
C ALA A 513 12.06 -9.30 -16.17
N SER A 514 13.27 -9.79 -16.45
CA SER A 514 14.51 -9.01 -16.38
C SER A 514 14.57 -7.97 -17.52
N PRO A 515 15.20 -6.79 -17.31
CA PRO A 515 15.22 -5.74 -18.32
C PRO A 515 15.95 -6.16 -19.61
N GLU A 516 16.85 -7.14 -19.54
CA GLU A 516 17.50 -7.77 -20.69
C GLU A 516 16.53 -8.59 -21.55
N MET A 517 15.64 -9.36 -20.93
CA MET A 517 14.57 -10.08 -21.67
C MET A 517 13.60 -9.09 -22.32
N VAL A 518 13.22 -8.01 -21.60
CA VAL A 518 12.39 -6.93 -22.14
C VAL A 518 13.06 -6.30 -23.37
N THR A 519 14.35 -5.94 -23.25
CA THR A 519 15.13 -5.31 -24.32
C THR A 519 15.26 -6.23 -25.53
N ALA A 520 15.65 -7.50 -25.35
CA ALA A 520 15.82 -8.44 -26.47
C ALA A 520 14.49 -8.73 -27.19
N MET A 521 13.38 -8.86 -26.47
CA MET A 521 12.06 -9.06 -27.07
C MET A 521 11.51 -7.81 -27.76
N ALA A 522 11.94 -6.59 -27.39
CA ALA A 522 11.54 -5.37 -28.09
C ALA A 522 12.00 -5.34 -29.56
N PHE A 523 13.16 -5.93 -29.88
CA PHE A 523 13.64 -6.08 -31.26
C PHE A 523 12.85 -7.14 -32.05
N ALA A 524 12.36 -8.19 -31.39
CA ALA A 524 11.55 -9.23 -32.03
C ALA A 524 10.07 -8.84 -32.16
N GLY A 525 9.57 -7.95 -31.28
CA GLY A 525 8.18 -7.48 -31.24
C GLY A 525 7.15 -8.58 -30.91
N ARG A 526 7.57 -9.72 -30.36
CA ARG A 526 6.72 -10.92 -30.22
C ARG A 526 7.11 -11.81 -29.03
N LEU A 527 6.10 -12.39 -28.38
CA LEU A 527 6.23 -13.21 -27.17
C LEU A 527 6.70 -14.66 -27.39
N ASP A 528 6.76 -15.13 -28.64
CA ASP A 528 7.25 -16.45 -29.03
C ASP A 528 8.69 -16.43 -29.56
N PHE A 529 9.42 -15.34 -29.33
CA PHE A 529 10.87 -15.29 -29.54
C PHE A 529 11.60 -15.68 -28.24
N ASN A 530 12.53 -16.63 -28.30
CA ASN A 530 13.44 -16.90 -27.18
C ASN A 530 14.83 -16.27 -27.42
N PRO A 531 15.21 -15.18 -26.72
CA PRO A 531 16.52 -14.53 -26.90
C PRO A 531 17.73 -15.44 -26.72
N LEU A 532 17.59 -16.56 -25.98
CA LEU A 532 18.68 -17.50 -25.71
C LEU A 532 18.95 -18.45 -26.89
N THR A 533 17.96 -18.76 -27.72
CA THR A 533 18.05 -19.80 -28.77
C THR A 533 17.76 -19.32 -30.17
N ASP A 534 16.83 -18.39 -30.32
CA ASP A 534 16.20 -18.04 -31.60
C ASP A 534 16.96 -16.90 -32.30
N SER A 535 16.71 -16.73 -33.59
CA SER A 535 17.31 -15.69 -34.43
C SER A 535 16.26 -14.69 -34.93
N ILE A 536 16.75 -13.52 -35.36
CA ILE A 536 16.00 -12.47 -36.04
C ILE A 536 16.67 -12.22 -37.39
N THR A 537 15.93 -12.30 -38.49
CA THR A 537 16.44 -11.94 -39.81
C THR A 537 16.64 -10.42 -39.91
N THR A 538 17.84 -9.98 -40.25
CA THR A 538 18.18 -8.55 -40.40
C THR A 538 17.60 -7.97 -41.71
N PRO A 539 17.57 -6.63 -41.88
CA PRO A 539 17.16 -6.01 -43.15
C PRO A 539 18.01 -6.43 -44.36
N GLU A 540 19.18 -7.02 -44.11
CA GLU A 540 20.13 -7.53 -45.11
C GLU A 540 19.93 -9.03 -45.42
N GLY A 541 18.91 -9.67 -44.83
CA GLY A 541 18.63 -11.11 -45.00
C GLY A 541 19.57 -12.05 -44.25
N LYS A 542 20.34 -11.55 -43.27
CA LYS A 542 21.25 -12.35 -42.44
C LYS A 542 20.54 -12.77 -41.15
N GLU A 543 20.88 -13.94 -40.62
CA GLU A 543 20.39 -14.37 -39.30
C GLU A 543 21.23 -13.75 -38.18
N PHE A 544 20.61 -12.93 -37.33
CA PHE A 544 21.19 -12.38 -36.10
C PHE A 544 20.68 -13.14 -34.87
N ARG A 545 21.56 -13.39 -33.88
CA ARG A 545 21.18 -13.95 -32.58
C ARG A 545 21.97 -13.26 -31.47
N PHE A 546 21.24 -12.78 -30.46
CA PHE A 546 21.83 -12.10 -29.31
C PHE A 546 22.87 -12.99 -28.60
N GLN A 547 23.96 -12.36 -28.20
CA GLN A 547 24.94 -12.93 -27.28
C GLN A 547 24.61 -12.47 -25.85
N PRO A 548 24.95 -13.26 -24.81
CA PRO A 548 24.63 -12.90 -23.43
C PRO A 548 25.16 -11.49 -23.09
N PRO A 549 24.35 -10.64 -22.46
CA PRO A 549 24.70 -9.24 -22.26
C PRO A 549 25.87 -9.05 -21.30
N VAL A 550 26.68 -8.04 -21.58
CA VAL A 550 27.82 -7.62 -20.75
C VAL A 550 27.64 -6.17 -20.31
N GLY A 551 28.23 -5.80 -19.18
CA GLY A 551 28.17 -4.43 -18.65
C GLY A 551 28.76 -4.37 -17.25
N ASP A 552 29.35 -3.23 -16.90
CA ASP A 552 29.93 -3.02 -15.58
C ASP A 552 28.82 -2.87 -14.51
N GLU A 553 29.06 -3.43 -13.33
CA GLU A 553 28.17 -3.34 -12.16
C GLU A 553 28.06 -1.90 -11.62
N LEU A 554 29.13 -1.13 -11.78
CA LEU A 554 29.31 0.24 -11.31
C LEU A 554 30.00 1.05 -12.41
N PRO A 555 29.72 2.36 -12.53
CA PRO A 555 30.38 3.20 -13.52
C PRO A 555 31.90 3.25 -13.29
N PRO A 556 32.74 2.89 -14.28
CA PRO A 556 34.20 2.85 -14.10
C PRO A 556 34.82 4.25 -13.91
N ARG A 557 34.06 5.32 -14.20
CA ARG A 557 34.42 6.73 -13.93
C ARG A 557 33.77 7.29 -12.66
N GLY A 558 33.14 6.46 -11.82
CA GLY A 558 32.30 6.90 -10.71
C GLY A 558 30.95 7.46 -11.16
N PHE A 559 30.02 7.69 -10.24
CA PHE A 559 28.72 8.31 -10.57
C PHE A 559 28.89 9.79 -10.93
N ASP A 560 28.05 10.28 -11.85
CA ASP A 560 27.83 11.70 -12.13
C ASP A 560 26.64 12.17 -11.31
N ASN A 561 26.73 13.36 -10.69
CA ASN A 561 25.65 13.91 -9.86
C ASN A 561 24.43 14.36 -10.69
N GLY A 562 24.62 14.77 -11.95
CA GLY A 562 23.57 15.42 -12.74
C GLY A 562 23.26 16.85 -12.28
N ASP A 563 22.01 17.30 -12.40
CA ASP A 563 21.63 18.63 -11.86
C ASP A 563 21.56 18.61 -10.33
N GLU A 564 22.60 19.13 -9.68
CA GLU A 564 22.70 19.23 -8.22
C GLU A 564 21.56 20.06 -7.59
N LYS A 565 20.84 20.89 -8.36
CA LYS A 565 19.62 21.58 -7.89
C LYS A 565 18.46 20.64 -7.55
N LEU A 566 18.50 19.39 -8.02
CA LEU A 566 17.52 18.35 -7.69
C LEU A 566 17.91 17.57 -6.42
N MET A 567 19.05 17.88 -5.80
CA MET A 567 19.47 17.33 -4.51
C MET A 567 19.13 18.29 -3.37
N PRO A 568 18.54 17.81 -2.26
CA PRO A 568 18.29 18.65 -1.08
C PRO A 568 19.60 18.95 -0.32
N GLU A 569 19.57 20.03 0.47
CA GLU A 569 20.48 20.17 1.61
C GLU A 569 20.36 18.93 2.52
N VAL A 570 21.48 18.46 3.08
CA VAL A 570 21.50 17.26 3.92
C VAL A 570 21.14 17.63 5.35
N MET A 571 20.06 17.05 5.89
CA MET A 571 19.47 17.38 7.19
C MET A 571 19.23 18.89 7.39
N PRO A 572 18.37 19.54 6.58
CA PRO A 572 18.12 20.97 6.66
C PRO A 572 17.51 21.34 8.03
N PRO A 573 17.88 22.50 8.61
CA PRO A 573 17.30 22.94 9.88
C PRO A 573 15.81 23.31 9.72
N PRO A 574 14.95 23.01 10.72
CA PRO A 574 13.52 23.35 10.67
C PRO A 574 13.28 24.85 10.77
N GLN A 575 12.56 25.42 9.80
CA GLN A 575 12.27 26.85 9.70
C GLN A 575 10.87 27.14 10.26
N ALA A 576 10.80 27.39 11.56
CA ALA A 576 9.53 27.53 12.30
C ALA A 576 8.61 28.66 11.76
N GLU A 577 9.20 29.67 11.12
CA GLU A 577 8.56 30.81 10.48
C GLU A 577 7.87 30.49 9.13
N VAL A 578 8.24 29.40 8.45
CA VAL A 578 7.66 29.04 7.14
C VAL A 578 6.19 28.65 7.29
N GLU A 579 5.31 29.26 6.51
CA GLU A 579 3.90 28.87 6.43
C GLU A 579 3.75 27.64 5.51
N VAL A 580 3.00 26.62 5.94
CA VAL A 580 2.73 25.45 5.10
C VAL A 580 1.61 25.81 4.13
N LEU A 581 1.91 25.76 2.83
CA LEU A 581 1.03 26.28 1.78
C LEU A 581 -0.16 25.34 1.55
N ILE A 582 -1.34 25.71 2.06
CA ILE A 582 -2.63 25.06 1.78
C ILE A 582 -3.65 26.15 1.47
N SER A 583 -4.21 26.13 0.26
CA SER A 583 -5.31 27.06 -0.08
C SER A 583 -6.59 26.68 0.67
N PRO A 584 -7.28 27.63 1.34
CA PRO A 584 -8.59 27.39 1.95
C PRO A 584 -9.69 26.98 0.96
N THR A 585 -9.47 27.16 -0.35
CA THR A 585 -10.36 26.73 -1.43
C THR A 585 -9.72 25.63 -2.31
N SER A 586 -8.71 24.92 -1.79
CA SER A 586 -8.08 23.81 -2.50
C SER A 586 -9.08 22.67 -2.75
N ALA A 587 -8.94 22.01 -3.90
CA ALA A 587 -9.58 20.71 -4.15
C ALA A 587 -8.61 19.53 -3.95
N ARG A 588 -7.30 19.79 -3.78
CA ARG A 588 -6.22 18.80 -3.70
C ARG A 588 -5.78 18.51 -2.25
N LEU A 589 -5.81 19.52 -1.40
CA LEU A 589 -5.30 19.53 -0.03
C LEU A 589 -6.41 20.00 0.95
N GLN A 590 -6.41 19.50 2.18
CA GLN A 590 -7.36 19.93 3.22
C GLN A 590 -6.70 19.84 4.60
N HIS A 591 -6.74 20.91 5.39
CA HIS A 591 -6.31 20.87 6.80
C HIS A 591 -7.13 19.83 7.57
N LEU A 592 -6.47 18.82 8.14
CA LEU A 592 -7.11 17.86 9.01
C LEU A 592 -7.49 18.49 10.36
N GLN A 593 -8.67 18.11 10.85
CA GLN A 593 -9.10 18.39 12.22
C GLN A 593 -8.96 17.12 13.08
N PRO A 594 -8.54 17.22 14.35
CA PRO A 594 -8.52 16.07 15.27
C PRO A 594 -9.90 15.42 15.37
N PHE A 595 -9.98 14.09 15.28
CA PHE A 595 -11.24 13.37 15.52
C PHE A 595 -11.65 13.47 16.99
N GLY A 596 -12.95 13.68 17.25
CA GLY A 596 -13.51 13.61 18.60
C GLY A 596 -13.54 12.19 19.17
N THR A 597 -13.69 12.07 20.48
CA THR A 597 -13.81 10.78 21.20
C THR A 597 -15.15 10.66 21.91
N ASP A 598 -15.68 9.44 21.97
CA ASP A 598 -16.88 9.07 22.74
C ASP A 598 -16.53 8.62 24.18
N PHE A 599 -15.25 8.53 24.52
CA PHE A 599 -14.73 7.97 25.78
C PHE A 599 -14.31 9.07 26.79
N THR A 600 -15.18 10.04 27.02
CA THR A 600 -14.98 11.12 27.99
C THR A 600 -15.45 10.72 29.41
N PRO A 601 -14.93 11.35 30.47
CA PRO A 601 -15.43 11.14 31.83
C PRO A 601 -16.94 11.39 31.91
N GLY A 602 -17.70 10.37 32.29
CA GLY A 602 -19.16 10.40 32.36
C GLY A 602 -19.90 9.82 31.14
N SER A 603 -19.22 9.41 30.05
CA SER A 603 -19.89 8.78 28.89
C SER A 603 -20.32 7.32 29.13
N GLY A 604 -19.94 6.73 30.25
CA GLY A 604 -20.16 5.32 30.58
C GLY A 604 -19.15 4.36 29.94
N TYR A 605 -18.29 4.83 29.03
CA TYR A 605 -17.25 4.05 28.34
C TYR A 605 -17.75 2.83 27.53
N GLU A 606 -19.02 2.86 27.11
CA GLU A 606 -19.65 1.87 26.21
C GLU A 606 -20.12 2.57 24.92
N LEU A 607 -19.99 1.91 23.77
CA LEU A 607 -20.47 2.43 22.48
C LEU A 607 -21.95 2.10 22.27
N GLY A 608 -22.67 2.99 21.59
CA GLY A 608 -24.08 2.79 21.22
C GLY A 608 -25.11 3.10 22.31
N THR A 609 -24.68 3.60 23.46
CA THR A 609 -25.52 4.02 24.61
C THR A 609 -26.14 5.42 24.47
N GLY A 610 -25.62 6.25 23.54
CA GLY A 610 -26.12 7.61 23.29
C GLY A 610 -27.52 7.65 22.64
N PRO A 611 -28.18 8.82 22.60
CA PRO A 611 -29.62 8.94 22.29
C PRO A 611 -30.02 8.49 20.87
N ASN A 612 -29.12 8.52 19.88
CA ASN A 612 -29.38 7.99 18.54
C ASN A 612 -29.21 6.45 18.44
N GLY A 613 -28.60 5.81 19.45
CA GLY A 613 -28.02 4.47 19.35
C GLY A 613 -26.87 4.39 18.34
N MET A 614 -26.13 3.29 18.30
CA MET A 614 -25.23 2.96 17.18
C MET A 614 -25.94 1.96 16.26
N ARG A 615 -25.85 2.15 14.93
CA ARG A 615 -26.56 1.33 13.93
C ARG A 615 -25.62 0.64 12.96
N VAL A 616 -26.00 -0.54 12.50
CA VAL A 616 -25.30 -1.24 11.42
C VAL A 616 -25.57 -0.52 10.09
N LEU A 617 -24.52 0.01 9.44
CA LEU A 617 -24.67 0.65 8.13
C LEU A 617 -25.02 -0.38 7.05
N MET A 618 -24.30 -1.50 7.05
CA MET A 618 -24.55 -2.67 6.20
C MET A 618 -23.74 -3.87 6.69
N ARG A 619 -24.13 -5.06 6.21
CA ARG A 619 -23.28 -6.26 6.22
C ARG A 619 -22.56 -6.42 4.87
N LEU A 620 -21.26 -6.68 4.90
CA LEU A 620 -20.37 -6.75 3.74
C LEU A 620 -20.15 -8.19 3.29
N ARG A 621 -20.56 -8.51 2.05
CA ARG A 621 -20.45 -9.85 1.46
C ARG A 621 -19.06 -10.11 0.90
N GLY A 622 -18.32 -11.04 1.52
CA GLY A 622 -17.06 -11.55 0.99
C GLY A 622 -15.89 -10.56 1.02
N LYS A 623 -14.91 -10.82 0.15
CA LYS A 623 -13.61 -10.14 0.13
C LYS A 623 -13.75 -8.63 -0.13
N THR A 624 -13.56 -7.84 0.93
CA THR A 624 -13.52 -6.37 0.87
C THR A 624 -12.07 -5.90 1.02
N THR A 625 -11.42 -5.55 -0.09
CA THR A 625 -10.02 -5.03 -0.10
C THR A 625 -9.96 -3.53 0.16
N THR A 626 -8.76 -3.01 0.42
CA THR A 626 -8.50 -1.55 0.51
C THR A 626 -8.95 -0.77 -0.73
N ASP A 627 -8.98 -1.38 -1.91
CA ASP A 627 -9.47 -0.75 -3.14
C ASP A 627 -11.00 -0.76 -3.27
N HIS A 628 -11.68 -1.70 -2.60
CA HIS A 628 -13.14 -1.65 -2.47
C HIS A 628 -13.55 -0.59 -1.42
N ILE A 629 -12.73 -0.36 -0.39
CA ILE A 629 -12.95 0.64 0.68
C ILE A 629 -12.56 2.06 0.24
N SER A 630 -11.42 2.20 -0.45
CA SER A 630 -10.79 3.48 -0.82
C SER A 630 -10.13 3.37 -2.20
N ALA A 631 -10.90 3.64 -3.24
CA ALA A 631 -10.50 3.41 -4.63
C ALA A 631 -9.30 4.28 -5.08
N ALA A 632 -8.55 3.78 -6.08
CA ALA A 632 -7.40 4.46 -6.69
C ALA A 632 -7.79 5.20 -8.00
N GLY A 633 -6.90 5.27 -8.99
CA GLY A 633 -7.16 5.86 -10.30
C GLY A 633 -7.57 7.34 -10.21
N PRO A 634 -8.76 7.75 -10.69
CA PRO A 634 -9.20 9.15 -10.72
C PRO A 634 -9.32 9.80 -9.34
N TRP A 635 -9.28 9.02 -8.25
CA TRP A 635 -9.31 9.50 -6.87
C TRP A 635 -7.92 9.92 -6.33
N LEU A 636 -6.82 9.55 -6.98
CA LEU A 636 -5.46 9.84 -6.50
C LEU A 636 -5.17 11.35 -6.37
N LYS A 637 -5.80 12.20 -7.18
CA LYS A 637 -5.70 13.67 -7.07
C LYS A 637 -6.20 14.23 -5.73
N TYR A 638 -7.05 13.52 -4.98
CA TYR A 638 -7.59 13.98 -3.69
C TYR A 638 -6.84 13.37 -2.49
N LYS A 639 -5.62 12.84 -2.67
CA LYS A 639 -4.87 12.15 -1.60
C LYS A 639 -4.59 13.02 -0.36
N GLY A 640 -4.47 14.33 -0.52
CA GLY A 640 -4.38 15.32 0.55
C GLY A 640 -5.71 15.94 1.01
N HIS A 641 -6.85 15.64 0.37
CA HIS A 641 -8.14 16.25 0.69
C HIS A 641 -9.14 15.18 1.18
N LEU A 642 -9.17 14.95 2.49
CA LEU A 642 -9.90 13.84 3.11
C LEU A 642 -11.40 13.82 2.73
N GLU A 643 -12.07 14.96 2.72
CA GLU A 643 -13.51 15.03 2.39
C GLU A 643 -13.82 14.67 0.93
N ASN A 644 -13.14 15.30 -0.05
CA ASN A 644 -13.27 14.96 -1.47
C ASN A 644 -12.90 13.49 -1.76
N LEU A 645 -11.95 12.92 -1.00
CA LEU A 645 -11.60 11.51 -1.10
C LEU A 645 -12.64 10.60 -0.43
N ALA A 646 -13.29 11.04 0.65
CA ALA A 646 -14.30 10.26 1.38
C ALA A 646 -15.56 9.98 0.55
N GLU A 647 -15.84 10.78 -0.48
CA GLU A 647 -16.89 10.48 -1.47
C GLU A 647 -16.66 9.14 -2.24
N ASN A 648 -15.52 8.46 -2.05
CA ASN A 648 -15.28 7.09 -2.55
C ASN A 648 -15.37 5.98 -1.48
N THR A 649 -15.81 6.29 -0.26
CA THR A 649 -15.91 5.31 0.85
C THR A 649 -16.74 4.10 0.44
N LEU A 650 -16.11 2.92 0.45
CA LEU A 650 -16.73 1.61 0.23
C LEU A 650 -17.42 1.43 -1.14
N ILE A 651 -17.16 2.28 -2.14
CA ILE A 651 -17.86 2.21 -3.44
C ILE A 651 -17.62 0.93 -4.25
N GLY A 652 -16.58 0.14 -3.93
CA GLY A 652 -16.41 -1.19 -4.52
C GLY A 652 -17.10 -2.31 -3.73
N ALA A 653 -17.51 -2.05 -2.50
CA ALA A 653 -17.95 -3.09 -1.58
C ALA A 653 -19.37 -3.59 -1.90
N THR A 654 -19.59 -4.89 -1.73
CA THR A 654 -20.88 -5.55 -1.95
C THR A 654 -21.67 -5.63 -0.66
N ASN A 655 -22.88 -5.07 -0.65
CA ASN A 655 -23.85 -5.21 0.42
C ASN A 655 -24.49 -6.61 0.37
N ASP A 656 -24.50 -7.31 1.50
CA ASP A 656 -24.96 -8.71 1.61
C ASP A 656 -26.49 -8.87 1.54
N GLU A 657 -27.24 -7.80 1.77
CA GLU A 657 -28.71 -7.81 1.85
C GLU A 657 -29.37 -7.30 0.57
N THR A 658 -28.77 -6.29 -0.09
CA THR A 658 -29.22 -5.80 -1.41
C THR A 658 -28.56 -6.54 -2.58
N GLU A 659 -27.51 -7.33 -2.31
CA GLU A 659 -26.62 -8.00 -3.28
C GLU A 659 -25.92 -7.04 -4.28
N ARG A 660 -25.97 -5.74 -4.03
CA ARG A 660 -25.44 -4.69 -4.91
C ARG A 660 -24.10 -4.15 -4.43
N VAL A 661 -23.27 -3.74 -5.38
CA VAL A 661 -22.07 -2.93 -5.16
C VAL A 661 -22.48 -1.46 -5.03
N ASN A 662 -21.86 -0.73 -4.11
CA ASN A 662 -22.18 0.68 -3.81
C ASN A 662 -23.65 0.93 -3.46
N SER A 663 -24.20 0.16 -2.53
CA SER A 663 -25.61 0.23 -2.10
C SER A 663 -25.71 0.18 -0.57
N ALA A 664 -26.38 1.16 0.03
CA ALA A 664 -26.74 1.22 1.45
C ALA A 664 -28.15 1.80 1.63
N VAL A 665 -28.76 1.58 2.79
CA VAL A 665 -30.17 1.94 3.06
C VAL A 665 -30.26 2.83 4.30
N ASP A 666 -31.04 3.91 4.21
CA ASP A 666 -31.32 4.81 5.34
C ASP A 666 -32.58 4.39 6.11
N PHE A 667 -32.40 3.54 7.13
CA PHE A 667 -33.45 2.98 7.98
C PHE A 667 -34.20 4.00 8.88
N LYS A 668 -33.97 5.32 8.72
CA LYS A 668 -34.85 6.37 9.28
C LYS A 668 -35.92 6.87 8.29
N SER A 669 -35.81 6.56 7.00
CA SER A 669 -36.81 6.95 5.97
C SER A 669 -37.93 5.92 5.80
N VAL A 670 -38.63 5.62 6.90
CA VAL A 670 -39.72 4.63 6.93
C VAL A 670 -40.95 5.14 6.16
N GLY A 671 -41.35 4.42 5.11
CA GLY A 671 -42.62 4.62 4.39
C GLY A 671 -42.50 4.98 2.89
N GLY A 672 -41.31 5.18 2.35
CA GLY A 672 -41.09 5.48 0.93
C GLY A 672 -40.24 4.43 0.20
N THR A 673 -40.42 4.31 -1.12
CA THR A 673 -39.63 3.44 -2.03
C THR A 673 -38.19 3.90 -2.27
N ASP A 674 -37.76 4.95 -1.56
CA ASP A 674 -36.69 5.86 -1.96
C ASP A 674 -35.53 5.87 -0.95
N ALA A 675 -35.45 4.83 -0.12
CA ALA A 675 -34.56 4.72 1.05
C ALA A 675 -33.15 4.18 0.76
N GLU A 676 -32.80 3.91 -0.51
CA GLU A 676 -31.50 3.34 -0.93
C GLU A 676 -30.68 4.34 -1.75
N ASP A 677 -29.41 4.50 -1.42
CA ASP A 677 -28.44 5.34 -2.11
C ASP A 677 -27.05 4.67 -2.06
N THR A 678 -26.05 5.30 -2.67
CA THR A 678 -24.64 4.96 -2.57
C THR A 678 -24.15 4.97 -1.12
N ILE A 679 -23.19 4.10 -0.82
CA ILE A 679 -22.63 3.95 0.54
C ILE A 679 -22.06 5.28 1.11
N PRO A 680 -21.28 6.09 0.36
CA PRO A 680 -20.81 7.37 0.88
C PRO A 680 -21.95 8.38 1.11
N ALA A 681 -23.01 8.37 0.29
CA ALA A 681 -24.15 9.27 0.49
C ALA A 681 -24.94 8.94 1.76
N VAL A 682 -25.24 7.65 2.01
CA VAL A 682 -25.90 7.22 3.26
C VAL A 682 -25.00 7.50 4.47
N ALA A 683 -23.70 7.22 4.38
CA ALA A 683 -22.76 7.51 5.46
C ALA A 683 -22.64 9.03 5.76
N LYS A 684 -22.68 9.88 4.74
CA LYS A 684 -22.71 11.35 4.86
C LYS A 684 -24.02 11.86 5.48
N LEU A 685 -25.16 11.28 5.08
CA LEU A 685 -26.48 11.56 5.65
C LEU A 685 -26.61 11.11 7.12
N TRP A 686 -25.91 10.03 7.49
CA TRP A 686 -25.84 9.57 8.88
C TRP A 686 -24.92 10.46 9.73
N LYS A 687 -23.79 10.92 9.17
CA LYS A 687 -22.94 11.96 9.80
C LYS A 687 -23.74 13.23 10.10
N SER A 688 -24.52 13.75 9.15
CA SER A 688 -25.32 14.98 9.33
C SER A 688 -26.52 14.85 10.28
N ARG A 689 -26.67 13.72 10.98
CA ARG A 689 -27.74 13.44 11.96
C ARG A 689 -27.20 12.89 13.29
N ASP A 690 -25.87 12.98 13.50
CA ASP A 690 -25.14 12.35 14.62
C ASP A 690 -25.50 10.88 14.83
N GLN A 691 -25.64 10.10 13.75
CA GLN A 691 -25.91 8.66 13.82
C GLN A 691 -24.57 7.90 13.80
N PRO A 692 -24.00 7.48 14.95
CA PRO A 692 -22.82 6.63 14.95
C PRO A 692 -23.18 5.26 14.37
N TRP A 693 -22.21 4.62 13.73
CA TRP A 693 -22.43 3.37 13.02
C TRP A 693 -21.26 2.39 13.08
N LEU A 694 -21.59 1.14 12.78
CA LEU A 694 -20.66 0.03 12.63
C LEU A 694 -20.83 -0.68 11.28
N LEU A 695 -19.81 -1.47 10.90
CA LEU A 695 -19.89 -2.44 9.81
C LEU A 695 -19.80 -3.86 10.35
N ILE A 696 -20.53 -4.76 9.69
CA ILE A 696 -20.38 -6.20 9.83
C ILE A 696 -19.64 -6.72 8.60
N ALA A 697 -18.51 -7.39 8.79
CA ALA A 697 -17.61 -7.80 7.71
C ALA A 697 -17.31 -9.31 7.70
N ASP A 698 -17.07 -9.82 6.50
CA ASP A 698 -16.68 -11.21 6.25
C ASP A 698 -15.18 -11.44 6.59
N HIS A 699 -14.58 -12.51 6.07
CA HIS A 699 -13.14 -12.78 6.22
C HIS A 699 -12.23 -11.74 5.55
N ASN A 700 -11.11 -11.46 6.21
CA ASN A 700 -9.97 -10.66 5.74
C ASN A 700 -10.33 -9.24 5.27
N TYR A 701 -11.17 -8.53 6.04
CA TYR A 701 -11.52 -7.13 5.78
C TYR A 701 -10.26 -6.26 5.66
N GLY A 702 -10.19 -5.44 4.61
CA GLY A 702 -9.07 -4.53 4.37
C GLY A 702 -7.82 -5.20 3.79
N GLU A 703 -7.91 -6.39 3.20
CA GLU A 703 -6.81 -7.00 2.44
C GLU A 703 -6.26 -6.02 1.38
N GLY A 704 -4.93 -5.92 1.21
CA GLY A 704 -4.32 -5.19 0.09
C GLY A 704 -3.32 -4.11 0.50
N SER A 705 -3.46 -2.93 -0.11
CA SER A 705 -2.51 -1.82 -0.05
C SER A 705 -2.55 -1.10 1.30
N ALA A 706 -1.41 -0.60 1.80
CA ALA A 706 -1.27 0.04 3.13
C ALA A 706 -1.96 1.42 3.28
N ARG A 707 -3.04 1.69 2.54
CA ARG A 707 -3.75 2.98 2.50
C ARG A 707 -4.51 3.24 3.80
N GLU A 708 -3.95 4.10 4.64
CA GLU A 708 -4.62 4.68 5.81
C GLU A 708 -5.97 5.36 5.48
N HIS A 709 -6.15 5.83 4.23
CA HIS A 709 -7.41 6.37 3.74
C HIS A 709 -8.60 5.42 3.95
N ALA A 710 -8.38 4.09 3.83
CA ALA A 710 -9.39 3.09 4.09
C ALA A 710 -9.85 3.00 5.57
N ALA A 711 -9.12 3.62 6.50
CA ALA A 711 -9.55 3.84 7.89
C ALA A 711 -10.04 5.28 8.11
N LEU A 712 -9.37 6.28 7.52
CA LEU A 712 -9.74 7.69 7.66
C LEU A 712 -11.14 8.01 7.12
N GLN A 713 -11.56 7.45 5.98
CA GLN A 713 -12.85 7.83 5.38
C GLN A 713 -14.06 7.24 6.13
N PRO A 714 -14.09 5.94 6.52
CA PRO A 714 -15.14 5.44 7.41
C PRO A 714 -15.20 6.23 8.72
N ARG A 715 -14.04 6.56 9.31
CA ARG A 715 -13.96 7.37 10.53
C ARG A 715 -14.50 8.78 10.34
N PHE A 716 -14.18 9.43 9.21
CA PHE A 716 -14.65 10.77 8.85
C PHE A 716 -16.17 10.85 8.70
N PHE A 717 -16.81 9.79 8.18
CA PHE A 717 -18.27 9.65 8.13
C PHE A 717 -18.90 9.08 9.42
N GLY A 718 -18.12 8.84 10.47
CA GLY A 718 -18.63 8.54 11.81
C GLY A 718 -18.59 7.08 12.24
N CYS A 719 -17.97 6.18 11.48
CA CYS A 719 -17.73 4.80 11.90
C CYS A 719 -17.02 4.74 13.27
N ARG A 720 -17.53 3.90 14.18
CA ARG A 720 -16.94 3.69 15.52
C ARG A 720 -16.41 2.28 15.74
N LEU A 721 -16.99 1.29 15.04
CA LEU A 721 -16.73 -0.12 15.25
C LEU A 721 -16.76 -0.88 13.91
N ILE A 722 -15.84 -1.82 13.72
CA ILE A 722 -15.95 -2.86 12.70
C ILE A 722 -15.90 -4.22 13.39
N VAL A 723 -16.91 -5.05 13.10
CA VAL A 723 -17.02 -6.43 13.60
C VAL A 723 -16.82 -7.35 12.41
N ALA A 724 -15.78 -8.18 12.43
CA ALA A 724 -15.41 -9.02 11.29
C ALA A 724 -15.31 -10.50 11.65
N ARG A 725 -15.29 -11.39 10.65
CA ARG A 725 -14.74 -12.74 10.84
C ARG A 725 -13.22 -12.70 10.99
N SER A 726 -12.56 -11.86 10.17
CA SER A 726 -11.14 -11.51 10.34
C SER A 726 -10.80 -10.20 9.63
N VAL A 727 -9.76 -9.50 10.11
CA VAL A 727 -9.26 -8.24 9.55
C VAL A 727 -7.81 -8.41 9.10
N ALA A 728 -7.40 -7.76 8.01
CA ALA A 728 -6.01 -7.76 7.55
C ALA A 728 -5.13 -6.86 8.45
N ARG A 729 -3.94 -7.34 8.85
CA ARG A 729 -3.03 -6.69 9.82
C ARG A 729 -2.93 -5.17 9.69
N ILE A 730 -2.58 -4.67 8.50
CA ILE A 730 -2.34 -3.23 8.27
C ILE A 730 -3.65 -2.43 8.35
N ALA A 731 -4.76 -2.98 7.87
CA ALA A 731 -6.07 -2.35 8.00
C ALA A 731 -6.52 -2.27 9.46
N GLU A 732 -6.29 -3.32 10.25
CA GLU A 732 -6.56 -3.30 11.70
C GLU A 732 -5.73 -2.24 12.44
N THR A 733 -4.42 -2.16 12.20
CA THR A 733 -3.57 -1.10 12.78
C THR A 733 -4.06 0.29 12.39
N ASN A 734 -4.34 0.52 11.10
CA ASN A 734 -4.84 1.80 10.60
C ASN A 734 -6.19 2.19 11.23
N LEU A 735 -7.14 1.25 11.34
CA LEU A 735 -8.46 1.48 11.96
C LEU A 735 -8.31 1.94 13.42
N ARG A 736 -7.52 1.20 14.21
CA ARG A 736 -7.29 1.52 15.62
C ARG A 736 -6.55 2.84 15.81
N LYS A 737 -5.58 3.17 14.93
CA LYS A 737 -4.91 4.48 14.92
C LYS A 737 -5.84 5.65 14.63
N GLN A 738 -6.86 5.45 13.79
CA GLN A 738 -7.91 6.45 13.58
C GLN A 738 -9.05 6.37 14.61
N GLY A 739 -8.89 5.58 15.69
CA GLY A 739 -9.85 5.46 16.78
C GLY A 739 -11.10 4.65 16.47
N VAL A 740 -11.08 3.80 15.43
CA VAL A 740 -12.14 2.81 15.16
C VAL A 740 -11.83 1.53 15.93
N LEU A 741 -12.79 1.05 16.73
CA LEU A 741 -12.67 -0.22 17.44
C LEU A 741 -12.76 -1.39 16.44
N THR A 742 -11.92 -2.41 16.59
CA THR A 742 -12.01 -3.67 15.84
C THR A 742 -12.33 -4.83 16.78
N LEU A 743 -13.36 -5.62 16.44
CA LEU A 743 -13.76 -6.82 17.16
C LEU A 743 -13.93 -7.97 16.16
N LEU A 744 -13.69 -9.20 16.61
CA LEU A 744 -13.87 -10.42 15.81
C LEU A 744 -14.98 -11.29 16.39
N PHE A 745 -15.82 -11.89 15.55
CA PHE A 745 -16.84 -12.84 16.01
C PHE A 745 -16.22 -14.08 16.67
N LYS A 746 -16.75 -14.50 17.84
CA LYS A 746 -16.29 -15.71 18.55
C LYS A 746 -16.86 -16.99 17.93
N ASP A 747 -18.13 -16.98 17.53
CA ASP A 747 -18.69 -17.89 16.54
C ASP A 747 -18.89 -17.08 15.25
N GLU A 748 -18.14 -17.39 14.19
CA GLU A 748 -18.26 -16.65 12.93
C GLU A 748 -19.68 -16.67 12.32
N ASN A 749 -20.53 -17.64 12.69
CA ASN A 749 -21.91 -17.70 12.22
C ASN A 749 -22.76 -16.51 12.72
N ASP A 750 -22.31 -15.83 13.79
CA ASP A 750 -22.94 -14.61 14.32
C ASP A 750 -22.97 -13.46 13.30
N TYR A 751 -22.06 -13.45 12.32
CA TYR A 751 -22.12 -12.58 11.13
C TYR A 751 -23.51 -12.61 10.46
N LEU A 752 -24.15 -13.78 10.37
CA LEU A 752 -25.47 -13.92 9.73
C LEU A 752 -26.62 -13.42 10.62
N LYS A 753 -26.41 -13.31 11.93
CA LYS A 753 -27.44 -12.87 12.90
C LYS A 753 -27.64 -11.36 12.87
N VAL A 754 -26.62 -10.58 12.51
CA VAL A 754 -26.67 -9.10 12.48
C VAL A 754 -26.98 -8.60 11.07
N ALA A 755 -27.94 -7.68 10.93
CA ALA A 755 -28.39 -7.11 9.65
C ALA A 755 -28.22 -5.58 9.63
N ALA A 756 -28.33 -4.98 8.44
CA ALA A 756 -28.35 -3.53 8.26
C ALA A 756 -29.52 -2.89 9.03
N GLY A 757 -29.31 -1.69 9.57
CA GLY A 757 -30.32 -0.96 10.34
C GLY A 757 -30.45 -1.39 11.81
N ASP A 758 -30.04 -2.61 12.18
CA ASP A 758 -30.03 -3.11 13.58
C ASP A 758 -29.34 -2.10 14.52
N LYS A 759 -29.86 -1.96 15.74
CA LYS A 759 -29.23 -1.21 16.82
C LYS A 759 -28.22 -2.11 17.54
N VAL A 760 -27.06 -1.57 17.86
CA VAL A 760 -25.99 -2.29 18.57
C VAL A 760 -25.42 -1.40 19.67
N ARG A 761 -25.22 -1.97 20.86
CA ARG A 761 -24.41 -1.39 21.93
C ARG A 761 -23.36 -2.40 22.40
N THR A 762 -22.21 -1.93 22.86
CA THR A 762 -21.23 -2.80 23.51
C THR A 762 -21.66 -3.16 24.93
N VAL A 763 -21.06 -4.22 25.46
CA VAL A 763 -21.15 -4.64 26.87
C VAL A 763 -19.77 -5.10 27.33
N GLY A 764 -19.25 -4.52 28.42
CA GLY A 764 -17.94 -4.87 28.98
C GLY A 764 -16.78 -4.06 28.39
N LEU A 765 -17.03 -3.18 27.41
CA LEU A 765 -15.99 -2.28 26.88
C LEU A 765 -15.49 -1.31 27.96
N ARG A 766 -16.32 -0.98 28.96
CA ARG A 766 -15.94 -0.14 30.09
C ARG A 766 -14.70 -0.65 30.82
N ALA A 767 -14.57 -1.96 31.06
CA ALA A 767 -13.44 -2.54 31.79
C ALA A 767 -12.09 -2.28 31.10
N LEU A 768 -12.10 -2.12 29.77
CA LEU A 768 -10.94 -1.82 28.92
C LEU A 768 -10.67 -0.31 28.79
N MET A 769 -11.73 0.48 28.61
CA MET A 769 -11.61 1.89 28.22
C MET A 769 -11.54 2.86 29.41
N ASP A 770 -12.29 2.61 30.49
CA ASP A 770 -12.28 3.45 31.68
C ASP A 770 -10.94 3.29 32.43
N PRO A 771 -10.08 4.33 32.53
CA PRO A 771 -8.83 4.22 33.26
C PRO A 771 -9.03 4.00 34.77
N ASN A 772 -10.24 4.24 35.29
CA ASN A 772 -10.62 4.05 36.69
C ASN A 772 -11.56 2.84 36.87
N SER A 773 -11.57 1.90 35.92
CA SER A 773 -12.33 0.65 36.07
C SER A 773 -11.82 -0.12 37.30
N PRO A 774 -12.70 -0.68 38.16
CA PRO A 774 -12.29 -1.51 39.29
C PRO A 774 -11.31 -2.62 38.87
N GLU A 775 -11.57 -3.23 37.72
CA GLU A 775 -10.77 -4.28 37.11
C GLU A 775 -9.31 -3.86 36.85
N ARG A 776 -9.07 -2.59 36.48
CA ARG A 776 -7.75 -2.02 36.23
C ARG A 776 -7.09 -1.51 37.51
N LEU A 777 -7.87 -0.93 38.42
CA LEU A 777 -7.38 -0.43 39.71
C LEU A 777 -6.97 -1.56 40.66
N GLU A 778 -7.66 -2.71 40.63
CA GLU A 778 -7.33 -3.89 41.45
C GLU A 778 -6.06 -4.59 40.97
N LYS A 779 -5.88 -4.78 39.65
CA LYS A 779 -4.72 -5.48 39.08
C LYS A 779 -3.47 -4.60 38.92
N GLY A 780 -3.61 -3.27 38.82
CA GLY A 780 -2.49 -2.36 38.61
C GLY A 780 -1.68 -2.70 37.35
N ASP A 781 -0.36 -2.82 37.48
CA ASP A 781 0.54 -3.14 36.36
C ASP A 781 0.25 -4.53 35.74
N ALA A 782 -0.20 -5.48 36.55
CA ALA A 782 -0.59 -6.84 36.14
C ALA A 782 -1.92 -6.88 35.38
N TRP A 783 -2.58 -5.74 35.15
CA TRP A 783 -3.75 -5.66 34.29
C TRP A 783 -3.35 -5.88 32.81
N ASP A 784 -3.95 -6.88 32.17
CA ASP A 784 -3.81 -7.15 30.74
C ASP A 784 -5.18 -7.01 30.05
N PRO A 785 -5.30 -6.23 28.95
CA PRO A 785 -6.56 -6.11 28.23
C PRO A 785 -7.07 -7.44 27.65
N ARG A 786 -6.20 -8.44 27.44
CA ARG A 786 -6.57 -9.75 26.87
C ARG A 786 -7.41 -10.62 27.82
N ASP A 787 -7.37 -10.34 29.12
CA ASP A 787 -8.19 -11.02 30.13
C ASP A 787 -9.69 -10.70 30.01
N TYR A 788 -10.03 -9.60 29.33
CA TYR A 788 -11.39 -9.06 29.24
C TYR A 788 -11.92 -9.22 27.81
N GLN A 789 -13.23 -9.45 27.69
CA GLN A 789 -13.90 -9.67 26.41
C GLN A 789 -15.10 -8.75 26.28
N VAL A 790 -15.33 -8.24 25.08
CA VAL A 790 -16.45 -7.34 24.77
C VAL A 790 -17.58 -8.15 24.12
N LYS A 791 -18.82 -7.87 24.51
CA LYS A 791 -20.01 -8.39 23.82
C LYS A 791 -20.73 -7.30 23.06
N LEU A 792 -21.58 -7.73 22.13
CA LEU A 792 -22.48 -6.87 21.38
C LEU A 792 -23.91 -7.23 21.73
N ALA A 793 -24.63 -6.33 22.40
CA ALA A 793 -26.07 -6.44 22.52
C ALA A 793 -26.70 -5.86 21.25
N VAL A 794 -27.32 -6.72 20.46
CA VAL A 794 -27.94 -6.41 19.16
C VAL A 794 -29.45 -6.42 19.33
N THR A 795 -30.08 -5.26 19.11
CA THR A 795 -31.54 -5.09 19.11
C THR A 795 -32.02 -5.04 17.67
N LYS A 796 -32.92 -5.96 17.32
CA LYS A 796 -33.51 -6.01 15.99
C LYS A 796 -34.37 -4.80 15.70
N VAL A 797 -34.28 -4.30 14.47
CA VAL A 797 -35.13 -3.21 13.97
C VAL A 797 -35.93 -3.71 12.79
N HIS A 798 -37.26 -3.60 12.89
CA HIS A 798 -38.19 -4.01 11.85
C HIS A 798 -38.36 -2.92 10.78
N ALA A 799 -38.94 -3.26 9.63
CA ALA A 799 -39.07 -2.36 8.48
C ALA A 799 -40.02 -1.16 8.71
N ASP A 800 -40.85 -1.22 9.75
CA ASP A 800 -41.68 -0.12 10.27
C ASP A 800 -40.94 0.77 11.30
N GLY A 801 -39.68 0.48 11.59
CA GLY A 801 -38.86 1.16 12.59
C GLY A 801 -39.04 0.67 14.02
N THR A 802 -39.90 -0.33 14.28
CA THR A 802 -40.10 -0.89 15.63
C THR A 802 -38.90 -1.73 16.09
N GLU A 803 -38.69 -1.79 17.41
CA GLU A 803 -37.63 -2.59 18.03
C GLU A 803 -38.17 -3.97 18.42
N GLY A 804 -37.47 -5.02 17.98
CA GLY A 804 -37.79 -6.42 18.20
C GLY A 804 -36.94 -7.05 19.31
N GLU A 805 -36.61 -8.33 19.14
CA GLU A 805 -35.76 -9.05 20.10
C GLU A 805 -34.37 -8.41 20.26
N THR A 806 -33.81 -8.54 21.47
CA THR A 806 -32.43 -8.17 21.77
C THR A 806 -31.67 -9.39 22.27
N PHE A 807 -30.52 -9.67 21.67
CA PHE A 807 -29.63 -10.78 22.04
C PHE A 807 -28.18 -10.32 22.17
N GLU A 808 -27.37 -11.05 22.92
CA GLU A 808 -25.93 -10.81 23.01
C GLU A 808 -25.14 -11.72 22.07
N LEU A 809 -24.11 -11.14 21.44
CA LEU A 809 -23.10 -11.86 20.66
C LEU A 809 -21.74 -11.73 21.34
N GLU A 810 -20.97 -12.81 21.33
CA GLU A 810 -19.64 -12.88 21.91
C GLU A 810 -18.58 -12.47 20.88
N THR A 811 -17.63 -11.61 21.26
CA THR A 811 -16.52 -11.21 20.39
C THR A 811 -15.16 -11.42 21.07
N VAL A 812 -14.09 -11.37 20.28
CA VAL A 812 -12.69 -11.43 20.73
C VAL A 812 -11.87 -10.33 20.05
N HIS A 813 -10.74 -9.94 20.64
CA HIS A 813 -9.88 -8.88 20.11
C HIS A 813 -8.39 -9.05 20.42
N THR A 814 -7.54 -8.33 19.68
CA THR A 814 -6.07 -8.31 19.85
C THR A 814 -5.55 -6.91 20.25
N LEU A 815 -6.30 -6.21 21.11
CA LEU A 815 -5.95 -4.85 21.58
C LEU A 815 -4.81 -4.89 22.61
N SER A 816 -3.85 -3.95 22.48
CA SER A 816 -2.81 -3.68 23.49
C SER A 816 -3.21 -2.47 24.37
N LYS A 817 -2.45 -2.21 25.44
CA LYS A 817 -2.61 -1.00 26.28
C LYS A 817 -2.55 0.27 25.40
N THR A 818 -1.60 0.33 24.47
CA THR A 818 -1.40 1.40 23.47
C THR A 818 -2.61 1.59 22.56
N HIS A 819 -3.16 0.50 22.00
CA HIS A 819 -4.33 0.56 21.12
C HIS A 819 -5.57 1.14 21.82
N LEU A 820 -5.78 0.81 23.10
CA LEU A 820 -6.88 1.35 23.90
C LEU A 820 -6.71 2.86 24.15
N GLU A 821 -5.48 3.33 24.32
CA GLU A 821 -5.19 4.77 24.49
C GLU A 821 -5.45 5.57 23.21
N TRP A 822 -5.10 5.03 22.03
CA TRP A 822 -5.44 5.63 20.74
C TRP A 822 -6.96 5.74 20.53
N ILE A 823 -7.70 4.66 20.81
CA ILE A 823 -9.16 4.62 20.65
C ILE A 823 -9.84 5.56 21.66
N ARG A 824 -9.42 5.54 22.93
CA ARG A 824 -9.94 6.43 23.98
C ARG A 824 -9.66 7.91 23.69
N ALA A 825 -8.51 8.25 23.12
CA ALA A 825 -8.20 9.62 22.71
C ALA A 825 -8.93 10.05 21.43
N GLY A 826 -9.54 9.11 20.69
CA GLY A 826 -10.21 9.35 19.41
C GLY A 826 -9.30 9.18 18.18
N SER A 827 -7.97 9.20 18.38
CA SER A 827 -6.94 8.77 17.43
C SER A 827 -5.58 8.63 18.14
N ALA A 828 -4.62 7.95 17.50
CA ALA A 828 -3.22 7.93 17.94
C ALA A 828 -2.58 9.33 17.90
N LEU A 829 -2.92 10.13 16.87
CA LEU A 829 -2.45 11.52 16.70
C LEU A 829 -2.87 12.41 17.88
N ASN A 830 -4.06 12.17 18.43
CA ASN A 830 -4.56 12.91 19.59
C ASN A 830 -3.71 12.61 20.84
N VAL A 831 -3.29 11.35 21.05
CA VAL A 831 -2.35 10.97 22.14
C VAL A 831 -1.01 11.68 21.93
N THR A 832 -0.44 11.59 20.73
CA THR A 832 0.84 12.23 20.39
C THR A 832 0.80 13.75 20.60
N ARG A 833 -0.29 14.42 20.21
CA ARG A 833 -0.53 15.85 20.46
C ARG A 833 -0.59 16.17 21.96
N GLN A 834 -1.33 15.38 22.74
CA GLN A 834 -1.43 15.57 24.20
C GLN A 834 -0.06 15.41 24.87
N LEU A 835 0.74 14.43 24.46
CA LEU A 835 2.11 14.23 24.95
C LEU A 835 3.04 15.39 24.54
N ALA A 836 2.96 15.88 23.30
CA ALA A 836 3.72 17.03 22.83
C ALA A 836 3.38 18.31 23.62
N GLN A 837 2.09 18.60 23.80
CA GLN A 837 1.61 19.74 24.60
C GLN A 837 2.02 19.62 26.07
N SER A 838 1.99 18.42 26.65
CA SER A 838 2.41 18.16 28.03
C SER A 838 3.91 18.37 28.23
N LYS A 839 4.75 17.89 27.31
CA LYS A 839 6.20 18.13 27.31
C LYS A 839 6.52 19.63 27.20
N ALA A 840 5.83 20.35 26.29
CA ALA A 840 5.99 21.79 26.15
C ALA A 840 5.61 22.56 27.43
N ALA A 841 4.50 22.20 28.08
CA ALA A 841 4.08 22.77 29.36
C ALA A 841 5.12 22.51 30.47
N GLN A 842 5.63 21.27 30.58
CA GLN A 842 6.67 20.92 31.55
C GLN A 842 7.97 21.72 31.35
N VAL A 843 8.41 21.94 30.10
CA VAL A 843 9.58 22.80 29.81
C VAL A 843 9.31 24.25 30.21
N VAL A 844 8.14 24.79 29.88
CA VAL A 844 7.74 26.15 30.25
C VAL A 844 7.68 26.33 31.78
N ASP A 845 7.14 25.36 32.50
CA ASP A 845 7.04 25.42 33.97
C ASP A 845 8.38 25.14 34.67
N ALA A 846 9.27 24.33 34.08
CA ALA A 846 10.67 24.20 34.52
C ALA A 846 11.44 25.52 34.33
N VAL A 847 11.27 26.22 33.19
CA VAL A 847 11.87 27.53 32.93
C VAL A 847 11.31 28.60 33.89
N LYS A 848 9.99 28.62 34.14
CA LYS A 848 9.40 29.47 35.19
C LYS A 848 9.94 29.12 36.59
N GLY A 849 10.10 27.84 36.89
CA GLY A 849 10.66 27.34 38.14
C GLY A 849 12.09 27.80 38.37
N ALA A 850 12.93 27.73 37.34
CA ALA A 850 14.29 28.25 37.34
C ALA A 850 14.32 29.78 37.46
N ALA A 851 13.49 30.50 36.71
CA ALA A 851 13.37 31.97 36.84
C ALA A 851 12.92 32.38 38.26
N LYS A 852 12.02 31.61 38.87
CA LYS A 852 11.53 31.83 40.24
C LYS A 852 12.55 31.44 41.31
N SER A 853 13.39 30.42 41.09
CA SER A 853 14.50 30.10 42.00
C SER A 853 15.62 31.13 41.90
N VAL A 854 15.88 31.70 40.72
CA VAL A 854 16.80 32.84 40.52
C VAL A 854 16.25 34.12 41.16
N LEU A 855 14.94 34.40 41.07
CA LEU A 855 14.34 35.51 41.83
C LEU A 855 14.45 35.29 43.35
N ASN A 856 14.20 34.06 43.82
CA ASN A 856 14.26 33.74 45.24
C ASN A 856 15.71 33.72 45.79
N SER A 857 16.71 33.37 44.98
CA SER A 857 18.11 33.49 45.39
C SER A 857 18.57 34.95 45.37
N ALA A 858 18.07 35.77 44.44
CA ALA A 858 18.31 37.21 44.44
C ALA A 858 17.70 37.91 45.66
N THR A 859 16.48 37.56 46.08
CA THR A 859 15.87 38.11 47.30
C THR A 859 16.50 37.58 48.59
N ALA A 860 16.96 36.33 48.61
CA ALA A 860 17.75 35.80 49.74
C ALA A 860 19.12 36.46 49.86
N ALA A 861 19.81 36.72 48.74
CA ALA A 861 21.09 37.44 48.72
C ALA A 861 20.94 38.92 49.09
N GLY A 862 19.84 39.57 48.69
CA GLY A 862 19.53 40.97 49.00
C GLY A 862 19.24 41.28 50.47
N ALA A 863 19.14 40.26 51.34
CA ALA A 863 18.99 40.42 52.79
C ALA A 863 20.34 40.58 53.54
N ALA A 864 21.47 40.48 52.84
CA ALA A 864 22.81 40.70 53.38
C ALA A 864 23.54 41.84 52.65
N VAL A 865 24.56 42.42 53.28
CA VAL A 865 25.39 43.53 52.76
C VAL A 865 24.62 44.87 52.62
N ALA A 866 24.04 45.32 53.72
CA ALA A 866 23.71 46.73 53.92
C ALA A 866 24.89 47.48 54.59
N GLY A 867 25.84 47.99 53.79
CA GLY A 867 26.81 48.99 54.25
C GLY A 867 28.22 48.91 53.68
N ILE A 868 28.60 49.92 52.88
CA ILE A 868 29.83 50.75 52.96
C ILE A 868 29.78 51.81 51.84
N ARG A 869 30.47 52.95 52.00
CA ARG A 869 30.44 54.10 51.08
C ARG A 869 31.71 54.24 50.22
N SER A 870 31.50 54.87 49.07
CA SER A 870 32.33 55.94 48.47
C SER A 870 33.26 55.66 47.27
N MET A 871 33.07 56.53 46.26
CA MET A 871 34.05 57.16 45.36
C MET A 871 34.79 56.39 44.23
N HIS A 872 34.44 56.80 43.00
CA HIS A 872 35.33 57.27 41.91
C HIS A 872 36.48 56.36 41.38
N THR A 873 36.69 56.13 40.07
CA THR A 873 35.98 56.39 38.78
C THR A 873 36.50 55.33 37.74
N ARG A 874 36.43 55.35 36.39
CA ARG A 874 36.09 56.36 35.36
C ARG A 874 35.82 55.70 33.97
N ALA A 875 34.68 56.01 33.33
CA ALA A 875 34.43 55.92 31.87
C ALA A 875 34.58 54.55 31.14
N ARG A 876 33.92 54.25 30.01
CA ARG A 876 32.72 54.79 29.31
C ARG A 876 32.37 53.86 28.13
N VAL A 877 31.17 53.28 28.10
CA VAL A 877 30.42 52.91 26.88
C VAL A 877 28.95 53.22 27.17
N GLU A 878 28.21 53.64 26.15
CA GLU A 878 26.91 54.30 26.31
C GLU A 878 25.72 53.38 25.97
N SER A 879 24.71 53.37 26.84
CA SER A 879 23.38 52.81 26.57
C SER A 879 22.30 53.73 27.14
N SER A 880 21.90 54.73 26.35
CA SER A 880 20.80 55.64 26.71
C SER A 880 19.45 54.93 26.59
N SER A 881 18.73 54.81 27.70
CA SER A 881 17.41 54.20 27.75
C SER A 881 16.29 55.23 27.94
N SER A 882 15.08 54.82 27.55
CA SER A 882 13.79 55.53 27.72
C SER A 882 13.61 56.85 26.94
N PHE A 883 12.46 56.92 26.25
CA PHE A 883 11.50 57.99 26.53
C PHE A 883 10.09 57.45 26.28
N MET A 884 9.17 57.68 27.21
CA MET A 884 7.73 57.58 26.93
C MET A 884 7.19 59.00 26.73
N SER A 885 6.45 59.24 25.65
CA SER A 885 4.99 59.43 25.73
C SER A 885 4.39 60.19 24.53
N GLN A 886 3.07 60.02 24.39
CA GLN A 886 2.09 60.92 23.75
C GLN A 886 2.19 61.30 22.25
N SER A 887 1.09 60.96 21.56
CA SER A 887 0.49 61.69 20.44
C SER A 887 1.17 61.62 19.05
N SER A 888 0.44 61.69 17.92
CA SER A 888 -0.97 61.35 17.67
C SER A 888 -1.26 61.21 16.16
N GLN A 889 -2.49 60.79 15.83
CA GLN A 889 -3.18 60.94 14.54
C GLN A 889 -2.86 60.00 13.36
N GLN A 890 -3.96 59.70 12.65
CA GLN A 890 -4.05 59.33 11.22
C GLN A 890 -3.33 58.06 10.72
N ARG A 891 -3.95 56.90 11.00
CA ARG A 891 -4.31 56.00 9.90
C ARG A 891 -5.83 56.06 9.68
N ARG A 892 -6.26 56.21 8.42
CA ARG A 892 -7.67 56.12 8.04
C ARG A 892 -8.12 54.68 8.22
N GLY A 893 -9.20 54.46 8.98
CA GLY A 893 -9.87 53.16 9.01
C GLY A 893 -10.81 52.99 7.82
N TYR A 894 -10.92 51.77 7.32
CA TYR A 894 -12.21 51.26 6.84
C TYR A 894 -12.76 50.33 7.92
N ALA A 895 -14.05 50.48 8.24
CA ALA A 895 -14.64 49.84 9.41
C ALA A 895 -14.82 48.34 9.21
N SER A 896 -14.36 47.54 10.17
CA SER A 896 -14.75 46.14 10.28
C SER A 896 -16.22 46.05 10.69
N ALA A 897 -17.12 45.90 9.71
CA ALA A 897 -18.53 45.64 9.96
C ALA A 897 -18.69 44.29 10.68
N SER A 898 -18.90 44.34 12.00
CA SER A 898 -18.95 43.15 12.84
C SER A 898 -20.28 42.42 12.67
N ASN A 899 -20.29 41.39 11.82
CA ASN A 899 -21.36 40.40 11.82
C ASN A 899 -20.78 39.03 12.19
N LYS A 900 -20.67 38.77 13.50
CA LYS A 900 -20.31 37.44 14.02
C LYS A 900 -21.51 36.49 13.86
N SER A 901 -21.72 35.97 12.65
CA SER A 901 -22.31 34.64 12.55
C SER A 901 -21.39 33.66 13.30
N GLN A 902 -21.97 32.74 14.06
CA GLN A 902 -21.19 31.64 14.61
C GLN A 902 -20.82 30.72 13.44
N VAL A 903 -19.56 30.80 12.99
CA VAL A 903 -19.00 29.81 12.07
C VAL A 903 -18.95 28.49 12.83
N LEU A 904 -19.92 27.63 12.56
CA LEU A 904 -20.02 26.31 13.14
C LEU A 904 -18.81 25.46 12.70
N ASN A 905 -18.36 24.56 13.56
CA ASN A 905 -17.29 23.63 13.24
C ASN A 905 -17.72 22.75 12.04
N PRO A 906 -16.87 22.46 11.03
CA PRO A 906 -17.20 21.52 9.94
C PRO A 906 -17.57 20.09 10.38
N ASN A 907 -17.40 19.75 11.66
CA ASN A 907 -17.90 18.53 12.31
C ASN A 907 -19.00 18.78 13.36
N ASP A 908 -19.61 19.97 13.38
CA ASP A 908 -20.87 20.26 14.10
C ASP A 908 -22.05 19.78 13.21
N PRO A 909 -23.04 19.05 13.75
CA PRO A 909 -24.19 18.55 12.98
C PRO A 909 -25.02 19.65 12.30
N ARG A 910 -24.88 20.92 12.73
CA ARG A 910 -25.61 22.07 12.19
C ARG A 910 -24.82 22.83 11.12
N TYR A 911 -23.57 22.42 10.82
CA TYR A 911 -22.75 23.08 9.82
C TYR A 911 -23.27 22.83 8.41
N VAL A 912 -23.61 23.92 7.72
CA VAL A 912 -23.89 23.92 6.28
C VAL A 912 -22.67 24.52 5.59
N ALA A 913 -22.02 23.74 4.74
CA ALA A 913 -20.88 24.21 3.96
C ALA A 913 -21.28 25.37 3.03
N PRO A 914 -20.34 26.29 2.69
CA PRO A 914 -20.54 27.22 1.58
C PRO A 914 -20.95 26.48 0.31
N ALA A 915 -21.87 27.06 -0.46
CA ALA A 915 -22.28 26.49 -1.74
C ALA A 915 -21.05 26.30 -2.65
N ALA A 916 -20.98 25.16 -3.33
CA ALA A 916 -19.86 24.84 -4.21
C ALA A 916 -19.82 25.79 -5.42
N ASP A 917 -18.64 25.90 -6.04
CA ASP A 917 -18.51 26.46 -7.38
C ASP A 917 -19.53 25.78 -8.33
N ALA A 918 -20.31 26.58 -9.05
CA ALA A 918 -21.33 26.11 -9.98
C ALA A 918 -20.76 25.15 -11.04
N ARG A 919 -19.47 25.21 -11.37
CA ARG A 919 -18.80 24.25 -12.26
C ARG A 919 -18.55 22.90 -11.57
N THR A 920 -18.21 22.89 -10.28
CA THR A 920 -18.12 21.66 -9.46
C THR A 920 -19.50 21.05 -9.25
N GLU A 921 -20.53 21.86 -8.97
CA GLU A 921 -21.90 21.37 -8.82
C GLU A 921 -22.50 20.88 -10.15
N ALA A 922 -22.22 21.55 -11.28
CA ALA A 922 -22.57 21.05 -12.61
C ALA A 922 -21.89 19.71 -12.92
N LEU A 923 -20.59 19.56 -12.64
CA LEU A 923 -19.89 18.28 -12.82
C LEU A 923 -20.47 17.17 -11.92
N ARG A 924 -20.81 17.48 -10.67
CA ARG A 924 -21.49 16.54 -9.77
C ARG A 924 -22.85 16.10 -10.33
N ASN A 925 -23.66 17.03 -10.84
CA ASN A 925 -24.98 16.76 -11.39
C ASN A 925 -24.94 16.06 -12.76
N ILE A 926 -23.84 16.19 -13.51
CA ILE A 926 -23.59 15.43 -14.75
C ILE A 926 -23.24 13.96 -14.44
N VAL A 927 -22.47 13.70 -13.38
CA VAL A 927 -22.07 12.33 -12.99
C VAL A 927 -23.16 11.63 -12.16
N PHE A 928 -23.91 12.37 -11.34
CA PHE A 928 -24.95 11.87 -10.44
C PHE A 928 -26.19 12.79 -10.45
N PRO A 929 -27.06 12.72 -11.48
CA PRO A 929 -28.29 13.51 -11.51
C PRO A 929 -29.29 13.02 -10.45
N ASN A 930 -29.73 13.92 -9.56
CA ASN A 930 -30.73 13.62 -8.53
C ASN A 930 -32.13 13.46 -9.14
N ARG A 931 -32.88 12.43 -8.72
CA ARG A 931 -34.24 12.10 -9.15
C ARG A 931 -35.21 13.28 -9.17
N ALA A 932 -35.16 14.17 -8.17
CA ALA A 932 -36.03 15.36 -8.14
C ALA A 932 -35.78 16.32 -9.33
N MET A 933 -34.56 16.38 -9.87
CA MET A 933 -34.26 17.13 -11.09
C MET A 933 -34.76 16.40 -12.34
N VAL A 934 -34.69 15.08 -12.37
CA VAL A 934 -35.21 14.25 -13.47
C VAL A 934 -36.73 14.37 -13.55
N GLU A 935 -37.43 14.28 -12.42
CA GLU A 935 -38.89 14.45 -12.32
C GLU A 935 -39.31 15.87 -12.73
N GLN A 936 -38.59 16.92 -12.27
CA GLN A 936 -38.88 18.30 -12.69
C GLN A 936 -38.55 18.56 -14.18
N GLN A 937 -37.55 17.88 -14.76
CA GLN A 937 -37.29 17.91 -16.20
C GLN A 937 -38.38 17.17 -16.99
N GLU A 938 -38.90 16.05 -16.48
CA GLU A 938 -40.05 15.37 -17.08
C GLU A 938 -41.32 16.22 -17.04
N GLU A 939 -41.64 16.89 -15.94
CA GLU A 939 -42.80 17.78 -15.85
C GLU A 939 -42.71 18.94 -16.85
N ARG A 940 -41.53 19.58 -16.96
CA ARG A 940 -41.29 20.60 -18.00
C ARG A 940 -41.47 20.01 -19.39
N ARG A 941 -40.93 18.82 -19.67
CA ARG A 941 -41.08 18.14 -20.97
C ARG A 941 -42.52 17.74 -21.27
N LYS A 942 -43.32 17.36 -20.26
CA LYS A 942 -44.76 17.08 -20.37
C LYS A 942 -45.55 18.36 -20.67
N ALA A 943 -45.26 19.47 -19.98
CA ALA A 943 -45.89 20.76 -20.22
C ALA A 943 -45.55 21.33 -21.62
N GLU A 944 -44.31 21.17 -22.06
CA GLU A 944 -43.84 21.61 -23.38
C GLU A 944 -44.41 20.74 -24.51
N MET A 945 -44.50 19.42 -24.33
CA MET A 945 -45.22 18.54 -25.25
C MET A 945 -46.71 18.92 -25.37
N ALA A 946 -47.40 19.16 -24.25
CA ALA A 946 -48.81 19.58 -24.27
C ALA A 946 -49.02 20.95 -24.95
N ARG A 947 -48.02 21.84 -24.90
CA ARG A 947 -47.99 23.09 -25.68
C ARG A 947 -47.79 22.82 -27.18
N LEU A 948 -46.81 22.00 -27.53
CA LEU A 948 -46.48 21.64 -28.92
C LEU A 948 -47.62 20.88 -29.61
N GLU A 949 -48.39 20.06 -28.88
CA GLU A 949 -49.63 19.44 -29.40
C GLU A 949 -50.72 20.47 -29.67
N LYS A 950 -50.87 21.48 -28.80
CA LYS A 950 -51.78 22.63 -29.03
C LYS A 950 -51.38 23.47 -30.24
N GLU A 951 -50.08 23.63 -30.48
CA GLU A 951 -49.54 24.35 -31.64
C GLU A 951 -49.68 23.52 -32.94
N LYS A 952 -49.40 22.21 -32.91
CA LYS A 952 -49.69 21.26 -34.00
C LYS A 952 -51.19 21.19 -34.34
N GLY A 953 -52.06 21.23 -33.34
CA GLY A 953 -53.52 21.26 -33.51
C GLY A 953 -54.04 22.52 -34.22
N LYS A 954 -53.27 23.62 -34.23
CA LYS A 954 -53.51 24.77 -35.12
C LYS A 954 -52.90 24.55 -36.50
N ALA A 955 -51.61 24.20 -36.58
CA ALA A 955 -50.89 24.05 -37.85
C ALA A 955 -51.52 23.01 -38.80
N SER A 956 -52.16 21.96 -38.25
CA SER A 956 -52.80 20.89 -39.02
C SER A 956 -54.02 21.33 -39.87
N LYS A 957 -54.49 22.59 -39.77
CA LYS A 957 -55.63 23.08 -40.56
C LYS A 957 -55.25 23.78 -41.87
N ASP A 958 -54.04 24.30 -42.02
CA ASP A 958 -53.71 25.25 -43.10
C ASP A 958 -52.70 24.73 -44.15
N ALA A 959 -52.03 23.59 -43.91
CA ALA A 959 -50.82 23.17 -44.65
C ALA A 959 -51.05 22.09 -45.73
N GLY A 960 -52.01 22.28 -46.64
CA GLY A 960 -52.30 21.35 -47.75
C GLY A 960 -51.80 21.81 -49.12
N LYS A 961 -50.47 21.85 -49.39
CA LYS A 961 -49.87 22.01 -50.75
C LYS A 961 -48.32 21.87 -50.80
N GLY A 962 -47.83 20.90 -51.58
CA GLY A 962 -46.74 21.05 -52.59
C GLY A 962 -45.27 21.41 -52.23
N ALA A 963 -44.38 20.43 -52.46
CA ALA A 963 -43.19 20.50 -53.35
C ALA A 963 -41.79 21.08 -52.93
N THR A 964 -40.78 20.19 -53.00
CA THR A 964 -39.43 20.30 -53.64
C THR A 964 -38.34 21.34 -53.25
N SER A 965 -37.23 20.79 -52.70
CA SER A 965 -35.83 20.91 -53.20
C SER A 965 -34.89 22.11 -52.91
N ALA A 966 -33.57 21.84 -53.07
CA ALA A 966 -32.40 22.73 -53.22
C ALA A 966 -31.62 23.17 -51.95
N ALA A 967 -30.37 23.65 -52.15
CA ALA A 967 -29.27 23.57 -51.15
C ALA A 967 -28.30 24.79 -51.14
N LEU A 968 -27.47 24.87 -50.06
CA LEU A 968 -26.24 25.69 -49.87
C LEU A 968 -26.41 27.23 -49.74
N PRO A 969 -25.42 27.98 -49.21
CA PRO A 969 -24.40 27.69 -48.18
C PRO A 969 -24.38 28.76 -47.05
N ALA A 970 -23.32 28.81 -46.22
CA ALA A 970 -23.22 29.61 -44.99
C ALA A 970 -22.49 30.96 -45.11
N SER A 971 -22.85 31.92 -44.25
CA SER A 971 -21.93 32.92 -43.69
C SER A 971 -22.51 33.64 -42.45
N GLU A 972 -21.68 33.80 -41.42
CA GLU A 972 -21.73 34.78 -40.32
C GLU A 972 -23.05 35.07 -39.54
N ARG A 973 -23.06 34.64 -38.26
CA ARG A 973 -23.08 35.57 -37.10
C ARG A 973 -22.68 34.88 -35.80
N HIS A 974 -22.10 35.65 -34.88
CA HIS A 974 -21.59 35.17 -33.58
C HIS A 974 -22.64 35.23 -32.45
N ALA A 975 -22.32 34.45 -31.40
CA ALA A 975 -22.71 34.60 -29.99
C ALA A 975 -24.08 34.06 -29.51
N PHE A 976 -24.02 33.55 -28.26
CA PHE A 976 -25.06 32.94 -27.44
C PHE A 976 -25.60 31.56 -27.85
N ALA A 977 -26.10 30.83 -26.83
CA ALA A 977 -26.74 29.51 -26.87
C ALA A 977 -25.90 28.30 -27.36
N LEU A 978 -24.97 27.82 -26.51
CA LEU A 978 -24.67 26.39 -26.43
C LEU A 978 -25.26 25.83 -25.12
N GLY A 979 -26.54 25.43 -25.20
CA GLY A 979 -27.27 24.83 -24.09
C GLY A 979 -28.11 23.65 -24.57
N SER A 980 -27.66 22.44 -24.23
CA SER A 980 -28.45 21.18 -24.21
C SER A 980 -29.44 20.94 -25.37
N GLU A 981 -28.95 20.47 -26.52
CA GLU A 981 -29.77 19.64 -27.41
C GLU A 981 -29.62 18.16 -27.00
N VAL A 982 -30.67 17.63 -26.37
CA VAL A 982 -30.83 16.18 -26.16
C VAL A 982 -31.54 15.60 -27.37
N LEU A 983 -30.89 14.67 -28.07
CA LEU A 983 -31.41 14.04 -29.29
C LEU A 983 -32.71 13.26 -29.00
N SER A 984 -33.85 13.86 -29.33
CA SER A 984 -35.17 13.24 -29.20
C SER A 984 -35.46 12.31 -30.38
N TYR A 985 -34.94 11.08 -30.33
CA TYR A 985 -35.20 10.06 -31.33
C TYR A 985 -36.69 9.66 -31.43
N PRO A 986 -37.19 9.27 -32.62
CA PRO A 986 -38.56 8.77 -32.79
C PRO A 986 -38.89 7.52 -31.94
N PRO A 987 -40.17 7.25 -31.64
CA PRO A 987 -40.59 6.06 -30.88
C PRO A 987 -40.10 4.74 -31.48
N GLU A 988 -40.07 4.59 -32.81
CA GLU A 988 -39.55 3.36 -33.44
C GLU A 988 -38.06 3.16 -33.16
N VAL A 989 -37.29 4.24 -33.02
CA VAL A 989 -35.86 4.20 -32.69
C VAL A 989 -35.67 3.89 -31.20
N HIS A 990 -36.48 4.46 -30.31
CA HIS A 990 -36.51 4.06 -28.89
C HIS A 990 -36.80 2.56 -28.75
N ASP A 991 -37.85 2.06 -29.41
CA ASP A 991 -38.21 0.63 -29.35
C ASP A 991 -37.21 -0.27 -30.07
N THR A 992 -36.46 0.26 -31.04
CA THR A 992 -35.31 -0.43 -31.64
C THR A 992 -34.14 -0.51 -30.65
N ILE A 993 -33.84 0.56 -29.92
CA ILE A 993 -32.82 0.59 -28.86
C ILE A 993 -33.22 -0.35 -27.70
N VAL A 994 -34.48 -0.35 -27.27
CA VAL A 994 -34.98 -1.27 -26.22
C VAL A 994 -34.92 -2.72 -26.70
N ARG A 995 -35.33 -3.02 -27.93
CA ARG A 995 -35.19 -4.39 -28.50
C ARG A 995 -33.74 -4.80 -28.66
N ALA A 996 -32.85 -3.90 -29.09
CA ALA A 996 -31.42 -4.15 -29.16
C ALA A 996 -30.79 -4.37 -27.77
N TYR A 997 -31.21 -3.61 -26.75
CA TYR A 997 -30.76 -3.78 -25.36
C TYR A 997 -31.26 -5.10 -24.75
N LEU A 998 -32.51 -5.50 -25.02
CA LEU A 998 -33.05 -6.79 -24.58
C LEU A 998 -32.37 -7.96 -25.32
N LEU A 999 -32.09 -7.81 -26.62
CA LEU A 999 -31.30 -8.78 -27.40
C LEU A 999 -29.86 -8.86 -26.87
N HIS A 1000 -29.24 -7.74 -26.52
CA HIS A 1000 -27.90 -7.69 -25.92
C HIS A 1000 -27.89 -8.33 -24.52
N LYS A 1001 -28.89 -8.07 -23.66
CA LYS A 1001 -29.08 -8.76 -22.38
C LYS A 1001 -29.28 -10.27 -22.55
N ARG A 1002 -29.97 -10.69 -23.61
CA ARG A 1002 -30.12 -12.11 -23.96
C ARG A 1002 -28.79 -12.72 -24.42
N GLN A 1003 -28.09 -12.07 -25.34
CA GLN A 1003 -26.76 -12.48 -25.80
C GLN A 1003 -25.76 -12.54 -24.63
N GLN A 1004 -25.74 -11.57 -23.71
CA GLN A 1004 -24.95 -11.62 -22.48
C GLN A 1004 -25.25 -12.87 -21.64
N ARG A 1005 -26.54 -13.24 -21.45
CA ARG A 1005 -26.94 -14.46 -20.73
C ARG A 1005 -26.53 -15.74 -21.46
N GLU A 1006 -26.68 -15.78 -22.78
CA GLU A 1006 -26.29 -16.91 -23.62
C GLU A 1006 -24.75 -17.08 -23.65
N THR A 1007 -24.00 -15.99 -23.76
CA THR A 1007 -22.53 -15.95 -23.63
C THR A 1007 -22.07 -16.40 -22.24
N LEU A 1008 -22.70 -15.90 -21.16
CA LEU A 1008 -22.39 -16.30 -19.78
C LEU A 1008 -22.66 -17.80 -19.57
N ASN A 1009 -23.79 -18.32 -20.06
CA ASN A 1009 -24.08 -19.76 -20.00
C ASN A 1009 -23.05 -20.59 -20.79
N ALA A 1010 -22.67 -20.16 -21.99
CA ALA A 1010 -21.62 -20.80 -22.79
C ALA A 1010 -20.23 -20.70 -22.13
N GLU A 1011 -19.95 -19.66 -21.35
CA GLU A 1011 -18.74 -19.55 -20.54
C GLU A 1011 -18.78 -20.49 -19.32
N LEU A 1012 -19.90 -20.54 -18.59
CA LEU A 1012 -20.10 -21.46 -17.45
C LEU A 1012 -19.97 -22.93 -17.88
N VAL A 1013 -20.51 -23.29 -19.05
CA VAL A 1013 -20.32 -24.62 -19.66
C VAL A 1013 -18.84 -24.86 -19.98
N ARG A 1014 -18.15 -23.93 -20.64
CA ARG A 1014 -16.72 -24.07 -20.96
C ARG A 1014 -15.83 -24.17 -19.71
N ARG A 1015 -16.08 -23.38 -18.66
CA ARG A 1015 -15.38 -23.48 -17.36
C ARG A 1015 -15.61 -24.85 -16.71
N LYS A 1016 -16.85 -25.35 -16.72
CA LYS A 1016 -17.20 -26.68 -16.18
C LYS A 1016 -16.49 -27.81 -16.94
N ILE A 1017 -16.43 -27.73 -18.28
CA ILE A 1017 -15.70 -28.70 -19.11
C ILE A 1017 -14.20 -28.70 -18.76
N ARG A 1018 -13.54 -27.53 -18.78
CA ARG A 1018 -12.11 -27.42 -18.39
C ARG A 1018 -11.81 -27.92 -16.99
N MET A 1019 -12.71 -27.70 -16.03
CA MET A 1019 -12.56 -28.22 -14.67
C MET A 1019 -12.67 -29.74 -14.63
N ASP A 1020 -13.63 -30.33 -15.35
CA ASP A 1020 -13.78 -31.78 -15.46
C ASP A 1020 -12.67 -32.42 -16.32
N GLU A 1021 -11.93 -31.64 -17.12
CA GLU A 1021 -10.68 -32.01 -17.81
C GLU A 1021 -9.49 -31.97 -16.86
N ALA A 1022 -9.27 -30.87 -16.14
CA ALA A 1022 -8.17 -30.73 -15.18
C ALA A 1022 -8.24 -31.75 -14.04
N VAL A 1023 -9.44 -32.16 -13.61
CA VAL A 1023 -9.64 -33.25 -12.64
C VAL A 1023 -9.30 -34.63 -13.23
N ARG A 1024 -9.44 -34.84 -14.55
CA ARG A 1024 -8.96 -36.06 -15.23
C ARG A 1024 -7.45 -36.04 -15.41
N ASP A 1025 -6.89 -34.90 -15.78
CA ASP A 1025 -5.46 -34.70 -15.99
C ASP A 1025 -4.67 -34.90 -14.68
N LEU A 1026 -5.09 -34.26 -13.58
CA LEU A 1026 -4.52 -34.51 -12.23
C LEU A 1026 -4.52 -36.00 -11.86
N ARG A 1027 -5.58 -36.74 -12.22
CA ARG A 1027 -5.66 -38.18 -11.95
C ARG A 1027 -4.68 -39.00 -12.79
N ALA A 1028 -4.39 -38.57 -14.01
CA ALA A 1028 -3.45 -39.24 -14.92
C ALA A 1028 -1.99 -38.88 -14.63
N THR A 1029 -1.72 -37.68 -14.14
CA THR A 1029 -0.37 -37.14 -13.87
C THR A 1029 0.13 -37.47 -12.46
N ASP A 1030 -0.73 -37.45 -11.44
CA ASP A 1030 -0.39 -37.82 -10.06
C ASP A 1030 -1.59 -38.48 -9.35
N GLU A 1031 -1.73 -39.79 -9.53
CA GLU A 1031 -2.78 -40.57 -8.87
C GLU A 1031 -2.65 -40.55 -7.34
N ASN A 1032 -1.44 -40.35 -6.78
CA ASN A 1032 -1.25 -40.25 -5.33
C ASN A 1032 -1.79 -38.93 -4.78
N LEU A 1033 -1.52 -37.80 -5.43
CA LEU A 1033 -2.09 -36.50 -5.06
C LEU A 1033 -3.61 -36.47 -5.29
N PHE A 1034 -4.09 -37.07 -6.39
CA PHE A 1034 -5.52 -37.23 -6.65
C PHE A 1034 -6.21 -38.02 -5.52
N GLU A 1035 -5.68 -39.19 -5.15
CA GLU A 1035 -6.25 -40.00 -4.08
C GLU A 1035 -6.10 -39.36 -2.70
N ALA A 1036 -4.97 -38.70 -2.39
CA ALA A 1036 -4.80 -37.95 -1.14
C ALA A 1036 -5.81 -36.81 -1.00
N ALA A 1037 -6.08 -36.05 -2.06
CA ALA A 1037 -7.12 -35.02 -2.10
C ALA A 1037 -8.55 -35.59 -2.01
N ARG A 1038 -8.74 -36.83 -2.48
CA ARG A 1038 -10.00 -37.57 -2.41
C ARG A 1038 -10.23 -38.23 -1.03
N TYR A 1039 -9.16 -38.53 -0.30
CA TYR A 1039 -9.17 -39.27 0.97
C TYR A 1039 -9.82 -38.47 2.12
N ARG A 1040 -10.02 -39.15 3.26
CA ARG A 1040 -10.51 -38.54 4.49
C ARG A 1040 -9.86 -39.21 5.69
N VAL A 1041 -9.21 -38.43 6.56
CA VAL A 1041 -8.83 -38.87 7.92
C VAL A 1041 -10.07 -39.45 8.60
N GLN A 1042 -9.94 -40.64 9.17
CA GLN A 1042 -11.09 -41.40 9.67
C GLN A 1042 -11.76 -40.71 10.86
N LEU A 1043 -13.08 -40.82 10.94
CA LEU A 1043 -13.87 -40.26 12.04
C LEU A 1043 -13.72 -41.16 13.28
N GLY A 1044 -13.03 -40.66 14.31
CA GLY A 1044 -13.14 -41.17 15.67
C GLY A 1044 -14.57 -41.07 16.21
N ARG A 1045 -14.83 -41.78 17.33
CA ARG A 1045 -16.16 -41.90 17.94
C ARG A 1045 -16.85 -40.54 18.14
N LYS A 1046 -18.03 -40.37 17.55
CA LYS A 1046 -18.89 -39.19 17.71
C LYS A 1046 -19.47 -39.09 19.12
N THR A 1047 -19.81 -37.89 19.55
CA THR A 1047 -20.51 -37.65 20.82
C THR A 1047 -22.03 -37.83 20.68
N PRO A 1048 -22.77 -38.09 21.79
CA PRO A 1048 -24.24 -38.15 21.77
C PRO A 1048 -24.93 -36.83 21.38
N GLU A 1049 -24.17 -35.73 21.33
CA GLU A 1049 -24.63 -34.40 20.97
C GLU A 1049 -24.57 -34.18 19.45
N GLU A 1050 -23.47 -34.57 18.79
CA GLU A 1050 -23.45 -34.68 17.32
C GLU A 1050 -24.52 -35.63 16.80
N GLN A 1051 -24.77 -36.73 17.51
CA GLN A 1051 -25.77 -37.72 17.10
C GLN A 1051 -27.20 -37.17 17.20
N ARG A 1052 -27.52 -36.36 18.22
CA ARG A 1052 -28.79 -35.62 18.29
C ARG A 1052 -28.90 -34.57 17.18
N ARG A 1053 -27.86 -33.76 16.97
CA ARG A 1053 -27.82 -32.74 15.90
C ARG A 1053 -28.03 -33.33 14.50
N LEU A 1054 -27.56 -34.55 14.25
CA LEU A 1054 -27.76 -35.26 12.97
C LEU A 1054 -29.15 -35.89 12.82
N ILE A 1055 -29.87 -36.12 13.92
CA ILE A 1055 -31.28 -36.52 13.93
C ILE A 1055 -32.17 -35.29 13.71
N GLU A 1056 -31.89 -34.17 14.39
CA GLU A 1056 -32.58 -32.88 14.23
C GLU A 1056 -32.49 -32.36 12.78
N LEU A 1057 -31.34 -32.54 12.13
CA LEU A 1057 -31.13 -32.20 10.72
C LEU A 1057 -31.73 -33.22 9.72
N GLY A 1058 -32.37 -34.29 10.18
CA GLY A 1058 -32.96 -35.33 9.33
C GLY A 1058 -31.95 -36.19 8.56
N ILE A 1059 -30.66 -36.12 8.91
CA ILE A 1059 -29.55 -36.81 8.22
C ILE A 1059 -29.42 -38.27 8.69
N VAL A 1060 -29.88 -38.56 9.91
CA VAL A 1060 -29.96 -39.90 10.50
C VAL A 1060 -31.36 -40.06 11.12
N PRO A 1061 -32.06 -41.21 10.98
CA PRO A 1061 -33.36 -41.40 11.60
C PRO A 1061 -33.31 -41.32 13.13
N ALA A 1062 -34.36 -40.75 13.74
CA ALA A 1062 -34.60 -40.90 15.16
C ALA A 1062 -34.89 -42.38 15.47
N LEU A 1063 -34.18 -42.97 16.43
CA LEU A 1063 -34.56 -44.25 17.02
C LEU A 1063 -35.73 -44.00 17.97
N HIS A 1064 -36.94 -44.40 17.57
CA HIS A 1064 -38.10 -44.34 18.46
C HIS A 1064 -37.91 -45.30 19.63
N SER A 1065 -37.94 -44.75 20.85
CA SER A 1065 -38.10 -45.51 22.08
C SER A 1065 -39.59 -45.85 22.27
N SER A 1066 -39.96 -47.10 22.03
CA SER A 1066 -41.23 -47.66 22.47
C SER A 1066 -40.97 -48.98 23.20
N SER A 1067 -41.46 -49.08 24.43
CA SER A 1067 -41.50 -50.33 25.19
C SER A 1067 -42.49 -51.34 24.56
N SER A 1068 -42.42 -52.58 25.04
CA SER A 1068 -43.41 -53.67 24.83
C SER A 1068 -43.63 -54.18 23.38
N SER A 1069 -42.96 -55.31 23.10
CA SER A 1069 -43.52 -56.58 22.59
C SER A 1069 -44.19 -56.71 21.20
N GLU A 1070 -43.69 -57.72 20.47
CA GLU A 1070 -44.38 -58.56 19.45
C GLU A 1070 -44.75 -57.96 18.08
N GLY A 1071 -44.80 -58.83 17.05
CA GLY A 1071 -45.33 -58.51 15.70
C GLY A 1071 -44.34 -58.66 14.54
N ALA A 1072 -44.45 -59.76 13.80
CA ALA A 1072 -43.57 -60.18 12.70
C ALA A 1072 -43.34 -59.18 11.53
N GLY A 1073 -42.07 -59.12 11.06
CA GLY A 1073 -41.68 -59.11 9.64
C GLY A 1073 -42.13 -57.96 8.71
N GLY A 1074 -41.26 -56.98 8.48
CA GLY A 1074 -41.39 -56.00 7.38
C GLY A 1074 -40.05 -55.32 7.02
N GLU A 1075 -39.82 -55.03 5.74
CA GLU A 1075 -38.52 -54.52 5.26
C GLU A 1075 -38.25 -53.04 5.62
N GLY A 1076 -37.19 -52.79 6.40
CA GLY A 1076 -36.72 -51.43 6.69
C GLY A 1076 -35.95 -50.80 5.53
N ARG A 1077 -36.61 -49.93 4.74
CA ARG A 1077 -35.97 -49.13 3.67
C ARG A 1077 -34.99 -48.08 4.22
N GLY A 1078 -33.76 -48.49 4.52
CA GLY A 1078 -32.65 -47.58 4.80
C GLY A 1078 -32.21 -46.78 3.57
N ILE A 1079 -31.58 -45.61 3.79
CA ILE A 1079 -31.05 -44.72 2.73
C ILE A 1079 -30.23 -45.54 1.71
N SER A 1080 -30.58 -45.46 0.43
CA SER A 1080 -30.00 -46.34 -0.60
C SER A 1080 -28.46 -46.22 -0.66
N ALA A 1081 -27.81 -47.31 -1.07
CA ALA A 1081 -26.36 -47.32 -1.29
C ALA A 1081 -25.95 -46.29 -2.35
N GLU A 1082 -26.84 -46.01 -3.30
CA GLU A 1082 -26.66 -45.03 -4.36
C GLU A 1082 -26.67 -43.58 -3.83
N THR A 1083 -27.67 -43.17 -3.04
CA THR A 1083 -27.69 -41.84 -2.41
C THR A 1083 -26.43 -41.62 -1.54
N ARG A 1084 -25.98 -42.67 -0.83
CA ARG A 1084 -24.72 -42.64 -0.06
C ARG A 1084 -23.45 -42.59 -0.93
N ARG A 1085 -23.50 -43.03 -2.20
CA ARG A 1085 -22.41 -42.83 -3.19
C ARG A 1085 -22.44 -41.40 -3.75
N THR A 1086 -23.60 -40.87 -4.14
CA THR A 1086 -23.74 -39.53 -4.73
C THR A 1086 -23.21 -38.44 -3.81
N VAL A 1087 -23.61 -38.43 -2.53
CA VAL A 1087 -23.14 -37.44 -1.54
C VAL A 1087 -21.62 -37.53 -1.31
N ARG A 1088 -21.04 -38.73 -1.36
CA ARG A 1088 -19.57 -38.92 -1.28
C ARG A 1088 -18.86 -38.41 -2.53
N ALA A 1089 -19.37 -38.73 -3.72
CA ALA A 1089 -18.81 -38.30 -4.99
C ALA A 1089 -18.81 -36.76 -5.13
N GLU A 1090 -19.91 -36.10 -4.77
CA GLU A 1090 -19.98 -34.64 -4.84
C GLU A 1090 -19.10 -33.95 -3.79
N SER A 1091 -19.02 -34.50 -2.58
CA SER A 1091 -18.09 -34.02 -1.54
C SER A 1091 -16.62 -34.14 -1.98
N ALA A 1092 -16.25 -35.24 -2.65
CA ALA A 1092 -14.93 -35.42 -3.22
C ALA A 1092 -14.66 -34.44 -4.38
N ARG A 1093 -15.63 -34.26 -5.29
CA ARG A 1093 -15.53 -33.32 -6.42
C ARG A 1093 -15.29 -31.88 -5.95
N ARG A 1094 -15.99 -31.42 -4.90
CA ARG A 1094 -15.79 -30.08 -4.33
C ARG A 1094 -14.39 -29.87 -3.73
N ARG A 1095 -13.73 -30.93 -3.23
CA ARG A 1095 -12.34 -30.88 -2.74
C ARG A 1095 -11.33 -30.84 -3.88
N LEU A 1096 -11.51 -31.67 -4.90
CA LEU A 1096 -10.66 -31.66 -6.10
C LEU A 1096 -10.72 -30.30 -6.81
N MET A 1097 -11.92 -29.71 -6.96
CA MET A 1097 -12.07 -28.32 -7.42
C MET A 1097 -11.40 -27.28 -6.51
N GLY A 1098 -11.11 -27.65 -5.26
CA GLY A 1098 -10.38 -26.81 -4.29
C GLY A 1098 -8.90 -26.60 -4.63
N LEU A 1099 -8.30 -27.49 -5.44
CA LEU A 1099 -6.88 -27.43 -5.83
C LEU A 1099 -6.61 -26.53 -7.04
N PHE A 1100 -7.58 -26.38 -7.95
CA PHE A 1100 -7.40 -25.64 -9.20
C PHE A 1100 -7.69 -24.14 -9.04
N PRO A 1101 -7.02 -23.24 -9.78
CA PRO A 1101 -7.28 -21.79 -9.76
C PRO A 1101 -8.77 -21.41 -9.81
N ARG A 1102 -9.16 -20.36 -9.07
CA ARG A 1102 -10.57 -19.95 -8.86
C ARG A 1102 -11.26 -19.55 -10.18
N GLU A 1103 -10.47 -19.14 -11.14
CA GLU A 1103 -10.82 -18.67 -12.48
C GLU A 1103 -11.39 -19.82 -13.32
N MET A 1104 -10.90 -21.04 -13.12
CA MET A 1104 -11.44 -22.25 -13.77
C MET A 1104 -12.69 -22.81 -13.06
N ARG A 1105 -12.99 -22.37 -11.84
CA ARG A 1105 -14.18 -22.81 -11.10
C ARG A 1105 -15.42 -22.09 -11.64
N ALA A 1106 -16.52 -22.83 -11.82
CA ALA A 1106 -17.83 -22.22 -11.98
C ALA A 1106 -18.24 -21.55 -10.64
N PRO A 1107 -18.95 -20.41 -10.64
CA PRO A 1107 -19.49 -19.80 -9.43
C PRO A 1107 -20.37 -20.80 -8.67
N THR A 1108 -20.14 -20.92 -7.37
CA THR A 1108 -20.96 -21.79 -6.51
C THR A 1108 -22.35 -21.19 -6.35
N LEU A 1109 -23.36 -21.85 -6.92
CA LEU A 1109 -24.77 -21.55 -6.71
C LEU A 1109 -25.14 -21.85 -5.24
N THR A 1110 -25.01 -20.85 -4.37
CA THR A 1110 -25.74 -20.83 -3.10
C THR A 1110 -27.23 -20.78 -3.43
N PRO A 1111 -28.07 -21.74 -2.97
CA PRO A 1111 -29.49 -21.69 -3.25
C PRO A 1111 -30.12 -20.48 -2.57
N SER A 1112 -31.15 -19.90 -3.22
CA SER A 1112 -31.91 -18.80 -2.63
C SER A 1112 -32.58 -19.21 -1.32
N ARG A 1113 -32.99 -18.23 -0.51
CA ARG A 1113 -33.69 -18.42 0.78
C ARG A 1113 -35.03 -19.18 0.68
N LYS A 1114 -35.50 -19.53 -0.52
CA LYS A 1114 -36.68 -20.38 -0.80
C LYS A 1114 -36.34 -21.83 -1.19
N GLY A 1115 -35.06 -22.22 -1.17
CA GLY A 1115 -34.61 -23.56 -1.55
C GLY A 1115 -34.49 -23.79 -3.07
N TRP A 1116 -34.31 -25.05 -3.45
CA TRP A 1116 -34.43 -25.51 -4.85
C TRP A 1116 -35.90 -25.77 -5.17
N ALA A 1117 -36.33 -25.48 -6.40
CA ALA A 1117 -37.64 -25.92 -6.88
C ALA A 1117 -37.71 -27.45 -6.88
N SER A 1118 -38.75 -28.02 -6.24
CA SER A 1118 -38.97 -29.47 -6.20
C SER A 1118 -39.26 -30.00 -7.60
N SER A 1119 -38.48 -30.96 -8.07
CA SER A 1119 -38.63 -31.60 -9.38
C SER A 1119 -39.82 -32.57 -9.40
N SER A 1120 -41.03 -32.05 -9.55
CA SER A 1120 -42.25 -32.83 -9.80
C SER A 1120 -42.47 -33.02 -11.30
N SER A 1121 -42.67 -34.28 -11.71
CA SER A 1121 -43.21 -34.73 -13.01
C SER A 1121 -42.67 -34.08 -14.29
N ALA A 1122 -41.79 -34.79 -15.00
CA ALA A 1122 -41.73 -34.69 -16.45
C ALA A 1122 -42.85 -35.54 -17.08
N SER A 1123 -43.67 -34.95 -17.95
CA SER A 1123 -44.64 -35.70 -18.76
C SER A 1123 -45.07 -34.94 -20.02
N ALA A 1124 -45.05 -35.64 -21.16
CA ALA A 1124 -45.83 -35.39 -22.39
C ALA A 1124 -45.60 -34.08 -23.19
N THR A 1125 -44.91 -34.26 -24.33
CA THR A 1125 -45.31 -33.79 -25.68
C THR A 1125 -45.86 -32.38 -25.89
N ALA A 1126 -45.04 -31.53 -26.52
CA ALA A 1126 -45.23 -31.12 -27.93
C ALA A 1126 -43.91 -30.55 -28.49
#